data_AF-A0A9J5ZLZ0-F1
#
_entry.id   AF-A0A9J5ZLZ0-F1
#
_cell.length_a   1.000
_cell.length_b   1.000
_cell.length_c   1.000
_cell.angle_alpha   90.00
_cell.angle_beta   90.00
_cell.angle_gamma   90.00
#
_symmetry.space_group_name_H-M   'P 1'
#
loop_
_entity.id
_entity.type
_entity.pdbx_description
1 polymer ?
#
loop_
_entity_poly.entity_id
_entity_poly.type
_entity_poly.pdbx_seq_one_letter_code
_entity_poly.pdbx_strand_id
1 'polypeptide(L)'
;MTKSLKGERKTSQIQPPTYGDLITVLSIDGGGIRGIIPATILSFLESQLQELDGSDARLADYFDVMAGTSTGGLVTAMLTAPDENNRPLYAAKDITPGLFAPIGNIVQTLIGPKYDGKYLHEVVKEKLKDTRLSNTITNVVIPTFDIKKLQPTIFSTYETKRAACYDAKLSDICISTSAAPTYLPAHYFKVEDGKNNVREHHLIDGGVVANNPGLIAISEVSKEIFKNNPDFYPIKPMDYGRFLVISLGTGAAKYEQKYNSSMAAKWGIVKWLLHKGSNPLIEVFTQSSADMVDYHNSVVFQALRSEDSYLRIQEDELSGTEASVDVATKENLERLVEIGEKLLKKPLSRVNLETGLIEPIPKGGTNEEALKRFATLLVNEKRLRESSGLFAPIRKMVQALIGPKYDGKYLHEVIKEKLKDSLLSNTITNVVIPTFDIKKLQPTIFSTYETKRSARYDAKLSDICISTSAAPTYLPAHYFKVEDDKGNIREHNLIDGGVAANNPCLIAISEVSKEILKENPDFFPIKPMDYGRFLVISIGTGAPKVEQEYNSSMAAKWGIVDWLFHKGYTPLFEVFTQSSADMIDYYNSVVFQALRSEDSYLRIQEDGLSGTEASVDVATKENLERLVEIGEKLLKKPLSRVNLETGLTEPIPTGGTNEEALKRFAKLLVDERRLRESRSPVTKNELDGEDARLADYFDIIAGTSTGGLVTAMLTAPNKDKRPMFAAKDIKPFYLEHGPKIFPQTGMLFLDQ
;
A
#
# COMPACT_ATOMS: atom_id res chain seq x y z
N MET A 1 -47.41 43.01 17.73
CA MET A 1 -46.06 42.78 17.18
C MET A 1 -45.50 41.49 17.75
N THR A 2 -45.61 40.37 17.03
CA THR A 2 -45.02 39.09 17.42
C THR A 2 -43.64 38.97 16.79
N LYS A 3 -42.56 39.10 17.60
CA LYS A 3 -41.20 38.85 17.11
C LYS A 3 -41.02 37.35 16.89
N SER A 4 -40.57 36.98 15.69
CA SER A 4 -40.16 35.61 15.38
C SER A 4 -38.92 35.24 16.20
N LEU A 5 -39.01 34.15 16.97
CA LEU A 5 -37.86 33.50 17.57
C LEU A 5 -37.14 32.69 16.48
N LYS A 6 -36.28 33.36 15.70
CA LYS A 6 -35.21 32.64 14.99
C LYS A 6 -34.25 32.11 16.04
N GLY A 7 -34.32 30.80 16.31
CA GLY A 7 -33.34 30.12 17.14
C GLY A 7 -31.95 30.20 16.52
N GLU A 8 -30.94 30.48 17.34
CA GLU A 8 -29.55 30.44 16.93
C GLU A 8 -29.15 28.99 16.62
N ARG A 9 -28.89 28.69 15.34
CA ARG A 9 -28.28 27.39 14.95
C ARG A 9 -26.90 27.33 15.59
N LYS A 10 -26.74 26.51 16.63
CA LYS A 10 -25.41 26.14 17.12
C LYS A 10 -24.60 25.48 16.00
N THR A 11 -23.30 25.73 16.01
CA THR A 11 -22.31 25.34 14.99
C THR A 11 -22.49 23.89 14.53
N SER A 12 -22.77 23.70 13.24
CA SER A 12 -23.03 22.40 12.62
C SER A 12 -21.74 21.64 12.31
N GLN A 13 -21.08 21.15 13.36
CA GLN A 13 -20.11 20.07 13.23
C GLN A 13 -20.89 18.75 13.09
N ILE A 14 -20.45 17.85 12.18
CA ILE A 14 -21.16 16.60 11.90
C ILE A 14 -21.38 15.79 13.19
N GLN A 15 -22.61 15.32 13.44
CA GLN A 15 -22.85 14.46 14.60
C GLN A 15 -22.17 13.10 14.39
N PRO A 16 -21.61 12.48 15.44
CA PRO A 16 -20.78 11.29 15.36
C PRO A 16 -21.41 10.06 14.71
N PRO A 17 -20.59 9.13 14.21
CA PRO A 17 -21.03 7.78 13.88
C PRO A 17 -21.81 7.11 15.00
N THR A 18 -21.49 7.37 16.28
CA THR A 18 -22.16 6.80 17.47
C THR A 18 -23.69 6.97 17.48
N TYR A 19 -24.22 7.88 16.66
CA TYR A 19 -25.64 8.22 16.58
C TYR A 19 -26.28 7.84 15.24
N GLY A 20 -25.52 7.20 14.35
CA GLY A 20 -25.95 6.74 13.03
C GLY A 20 -25.66 5.26 12.81
N ASP A 21 -25.93 4.80 11.59
CA ASP A 21 -25.73 3.41 11.18
C ASP A 21 -24.50 3.23 10.27
N LEU A 22 -23.80 4.32 9.91
CA LEU A 22 -22.69 4.29 8.96
C LEU A 22 -21.49 5.13 9.42
N ILE A 23 -20.36 4.97 8.73
CA ILE A 23 -19.13 5.74 8.88
C ILE A 23 -18.72 6.22 7.50
N THR A 24 -18.74 7.52 7.32
CA THR A 24 -18.66 8.18 6.02
C THR A 24 -17.21 8.54 5.68
N VAL A 25 -16.85 8.39 4.40
CA VAL A 25 -15.46 8.51 3.95
C VAL A 25 -15.41 9.20 2.59
N LEU A 26 -14.67 10.30 2.51
CA LEU A 26 -14.21 10.84 1.23
C LEU A 26 -12.71 10.64 1.10
N SER A 27 -12.28 10.17 -0.07
CA SER A 27 -10.89 10.06 -0.49
C SER A 27 -10.70 10.76 -1.82
N ILE A 28 -9.69 11.63 -1.92
CA ILE A 28 -9.34 12.38 -3.12
C ILE A 28 -7.88 12.08 -3.49
N ASP A 29 -7.66 11.53 -4.67
CA ASP A 29 -6.33 11.14 -5.13
C ASP A 29 -5.41 12.34 -5.40
N GLY A 30 -4.10 12.10 -5.37
CA GLY A 30 -3.10 13.01 -5.92
C GLY A 30 -3.07 12.99 -7.45
N GLY A 31 -2.50 14.04 -8.08
CA GLY A 31 -2.42 14.13 -9.54
C GLY A 31 -2.14 15.49 -10.17
N GLY A 32 -1.67 16.48 -9.40
CA GLY A 32 -1.40 17.83 -9.91
C GLY A 32 -2.66 18.54 -10.43
N ILE A 33 -2.54 19.28 -11.53
CA ILE A 33 -3.65 20.07 -12.12
C ILE A 33 -4.93 19.25 -12.39
N ARG A 34 -4.78 17.93 -12.56
CA ARG A 34 -5.89 17.00 -12.79
C ARG A 34 -6.81 16.84 -11.58
N GLY A 35 -6.46 17.42 -10.42
CA GLY A 35 -7.37 17.65 -9.29
C GLY A 35 -8.63 18.45 -9.64
N ILE A 36 -8.67 19.12 -10.79
CA ILE A 36 -9.90 19.68 -11.39
C ILE A 36 -10.97 18.60 -11.62
N ILE A 37 -10.59 17.39 -12.05
CA ILE A 37 -11.55 16.30 -12.31
C ILE A 37 -12.34 15.95 -11.04
N PRO A 38 -11.72 15.54 -9.90
CA PRO A 38 -12.47 15.28 -8.68
C PRO A 38 -13.12 16.54 -8.09
N ALA A 39 -12.57 17.76 -8.28
CA ALA A 39 -13.23 19.00 -7.87
C ALA A 39 -14.58 19.20 -8.60
N THR A 40 -14.65 18.92 -9.90
CA THR A 40 -15.91 18.94 -10.68
C THR A 40 -16.91 17.91 -10.16
N ILE A 41 -16.47 16.69 -9.84
CA ILE A 41 -17.32 15.65 -9.24
C ILE A 41 -17.84 16.09 -7.85
N LEU A 42 -17.00 16.72 -7.03
CA LEU A 42 -17.36 17.22 -5.70
C LEU A 42 -18.33 18.41 -5.76
N SER A 43 -18.17 19.30 -6.74
CA SER A 43 -19.11 20.40 -7.01
C SER A 43 -20.52 19.87 -7.30
N PHE A 44 -20.62 18.81 -8.11
CA PHE A 44 -21.88 18.11 -8.34
C PHE A 44 -22.42 17.42 -7.07
N LEU A 45 -21.59 16.67 -6.33
CA LEU A 45 -22.03 16.00 -5.10
C LEU A 45 -22.57 17.01 -4.06
N GLU A 46 -21.88 18.14 -3.89
CA GLU A 46 -22.30 19.17 -2.94
C GLU A 46 -23.58 19.89 -3.39
N SER A 47 -23.84 20.07 -4.69
CA SER A 47 -25.11 20.63 -5.17
C SER A 47 -26.29 19.69 -4.86
N GLN A 48 -26.12 18.38 -5.01
CA GLN A 48 -27.16 17.41 -4.65
C GLN A 48 -27.41 17.34 -3.14
N LEU A 49 -26.37 17.52 -2.31
CA LEU A 49 -26.53 17.69 -0.85
C LEU A 49 -27.28 19.00 -0.51
N GLN A 50 -27.02 20.08 -1.25
CA GLN A 50 -27.71 21.37 -1.09
C GLN A 50 -29.18 21.34 -1.56
N GLU A 51 -29.51 20.55 -2.58
CA GLU A 51 -30.89 20.30 -3.02
C GLU A 51 -31.68 19.47 -1.99
N LEU A 52 -31.02 18.50 -1.33
CA LEU A 52 -31.66 17.58 -0.38
C LEU A 52 -31.79 18.14 1.05
N ASP A 53 -30.87 19.01 1.50
CA ASP A 53 -30.77 19.47 2.90
C ASP A 53 -30.57 21.00 3.06
N GLY A 54 -30.48 21.75 1.96
CA GLY A 54 -30.47 23.22 1.93
C GLY A 54 -29.14 23.85 1.49
N SER A 55 -29.19 25.09 0.97
CA SER A 55 -28.07 25.84 0.36
C SER A 55 -26.80 25.98 1.21
N ASP A 56 -26.92 25.86 2.53
CA ASP A 56 -25.84 26.05 3.48
C ASP A 56 -25.03 24.76 3.72
N ALA A 57 -25.50 23.64 3.16
CA ALA A 57 -24.85 22.33 3.20
C ALA A 57 -23.48 22.34 2.50
N ARG A 58 -22.49 21.73 3.14
CA ARG A 58 -21.13 21.54 2.62
C ARG A 58 -20.67 20.10 2.85
N LEU A 59 -19.72 19.62 2.06
CA LEU A 59 -19.22 18.24 2.15
C LEU A 59 -18.77 17.85 3.57
N ALA A 60 -18.13 18.76 4.30
CA ALA A 60 -17.69 18.54 5.69
C ALA A 60 -18.83 18.27 6.69
N ASP A 61 -20.10 18.56 6.34
CA ASP A 61 -21.27 18.28 7.19
C ASP A 61 -21.72 16.81 7.10
N TYR A 62 -21.19 16.05 6.13
CA TYR A 62 -21.63 14.68 5.78
C TYR A 62 -20.51 13.64 5.80
N PHE A 63 -19.24 14.07 5.88
CA PHE A 63 -18.09 13.19 5.87
C PHE A 63 -17.34 13.20 7.21
N ASP A 64 -17.27 12.05 7.87
CA ASP A 64 -16.57 11.81 9.14
C ASP A 64 -15.05 11.94 9.01
N VAL A 65 -14.52 11.71 7.80
CA VAL A 65 -13.21 12.18 7.36
C VAL A 65 -13.27 12.61 5.91
N MET A 66 -12.44 13.60 5.59
CA MET A 66 -12.00 13.88 4.24
C MET A 66 -10.50 13.57 4.16
N ALA A 67 -10.10 12.79 3.17
CA ALA A 67 -8.74 12.32 2.98
C ALA A 67 -8.23 12.74 1.61
N GLY A 68 -6.99 13.22 1.55
CA GLY A 68 -6.46 13.82 0.34
C GLY A 68 -4.95 13.73 0.25
N THR A 69 -4.45 13.32 -0.90
CA THR A 69 -3.02 13.25 -1.22
C THR A 69 -2.67 14.34 -2.22
N SER A 70 -1.53 15.03 -2.07
CA SER A 70 -1.08 16.05 -3.03
C SER A 70 -2.17 17.09 -3.30
N THR A 71 -2.56 17.30 -4.56
CA THR A 71 -3.69 18.17 -4.92
C THR A 71 -5.02 17.76 -4.28
N GLY A 72 -5.28 16.47 -4.07
CA GLY A 72 -6.43 16.02 -3.27
C GLY A 72 -6.33 16.45 -1.80
N GLY A 73 -5.12 16.57 -1.26
CA GLY A 73 -4.83 17.10 0.08
C GLY A 73 -5.07 18.61 0.18
N LEU A 74 -4.65 19.37 -0.85
CA LEU A 74 -5.00 20.79 -1.00
C LEU A 74 -6.52 21.01 -1.02
N VAL A 75 -7.26 20.25 -1.85
CA VAL A 75 -8.73 20.30 -1.93
C VAL A 75 -9.36 19.92 -0.59
N THR A 76 -8.86 18.86 0.05
CA THR A 76 -9.32 18.44 1.39
C THR A 76 -9.18 19.56 2.41
N ALA A 77 -8.02 20.22 2.49
CA ALA A 77 -7.80 21.32 3.43
C ALA A 77 -8.66 22.56 3.12
N MET A 78 -8.85 22.92 1.84
CA MET A 78 -9.73 24.03 1.46
C MET A 78 -11.19 23.79 1.87
N LEU A 79 -11.69 22.57 1.73
CA LEU A 79 -13.08 22.20 2.06
C LEU A 79 -13.32 21.92 3.55
N THR A 80 -12.31 22.10 4.42
CA THR A 80 -12.38 21.76 5.86
C THR A 80 -11.73 22.78 6.79
N ALA A 81 -10.93 23.70 6.26
CA ALA A 81 -10.49 24.88 7.01
C ALA A 81 -11.70 25.77 7.36
N PRO A 82 -11.78 26.32 8.59
CA PRO A 82 -12.89 27.15 9.00
C PRO A 82 -12.77 28.60 8.52
N ASP A 83 -13.92 29.18 8.19
CA ASP A 83 -14.13 30.62 8.13
C ASP A 83 -14.40 31.20 9.53
N GLU A 84 -14.71 32.51 9.58
CA GLU A 84 -15.02 33.24 10.82
C GLU A 84 -16.32 32.75 11.52
N ASN A 85 -17.14 31.93 10.83
CA ASN A 85 -18.38 31.34 11.34
C ASN A 85 -18.23 29.83 11.67
N ASN A 86 -17.01 29.28 11.59
CA ASN A 86 -16.72 27.84 11.70
C ASN A 86 -17.47 26.98 10.66
N ARG A 87 -17.63 27.51 9.44
CA ARG A 87 -18.10 26.82 8.22
C ARG A 87 -16.92 26.62 7.25
N PRO A 88 -16.99 25.67 6.29
CA PRO A 88 -15.93 25.47 5.31
C PRO A 88 -15.62 26.76 4.54
N LEU A 89 -14.34 27.13 4.52
CA LEU A 89 -13.84 28.37 3.92
C LEU A 89 -14.08 28.42 2.40
N TYR A 90 -14.23 27.27 1.75
CA TYR A 90 -14.62 27.12 0.35
C TYR A 90 -15.77 26.11 0.23
N ALA A 91 -16.73 26.38 -0.66
CA ALA A 91 -17.65 25.37 -1.18
C ALA A 91 -16.98 24.56 -2.29
N ALA A 92 -17.51 23.37 -2.61
CA ALA A 92 -16.92 22.49 -3.62
C ALA A 92 -16.81 23.14 -5.01
N LYS A 93 -17.79 23.99 -5.36
CA LYS A 93 -17.82 24.80 -6.58
C LYS A 93 -16.78 25.92 -6.64
N ASP A 94 -16.22 26.34 -5.50
CA ASP A 94 -15.25 27.44 -5.41
C ASP A 94 -13.81 26.95 -5.70
N ILE A 95 -13.63 25.62 -5.77
CA ILE A 95 -12.39 24.92 -6.13
C ILE A 95 -12.16 25.02 -7.65
N THR A 96 -11.89 26.25 -8.10
CA THR A 96 -11.77 26.59 -9.53
C THR A 96 -10.37 26.30 -10.10
N PRO A 97 -10.24 26.10 -11.43
CA PRO A 97 -8.95 25.81 -12.08
C PRO A 97 -7.82 26.81 -11.79
N GLY A 98 -8.14 28.07 -11.48
CA GLY A 98 -7.16 29.09 -11.13
C GLY A 98 -6.37 28.80 -9.84
N LEU A 99 -6.89 27.95 -8.95
CA LEU A 99 -6.18 27.50 -7.73
C LEU A 99 -5.09 26.46 -8.02
N PHE A 100 -5.11 25.85 -9.20
CA PHE A 100 -4.16 24.80 -9.62
C PHE A 100 -3.14 25.28 -10.65
N ALA A 101 -3.24 26.51 -11.14
CA ALA A 101 -2.30 27.09 -12.10
C ALA A 101 -0.97 27.48 -11.42
N PRO A 102 0.18 26.87 -11.79
CA PRO A 102 1.48 27.24 -11.25
C PRO A 102 2.00 28.50 -11.96
N ILE A 103 1.66 29.69 -11.44
CA ILE A 103 2.22 30.97 -11.88
C ILE A 103 3.59 31.19 -11.24
N GLY A 104 4.53 30.28 -11.54
CA GLY A 104 5.90 30.28 -11.02
C GLY A 104 6.95 30.30 -12.13
N ASN A 105 8.13 30.84 -11.83
CA ASN A 105 9.26 30.79 -12.76
C ASN A 105 9.73 29.34 -12.95
N ILE A 106 9.76 28.87 -14.20
CA ILE A 106 10.39 27.60 -14.56
C ILE A 106 11.90 27.73 -14.31
N VAL A 107 12.46 26.86 -13.45
CA VAL A 107 13.89 26.87 -13.16
C VAL A 107 14.60 26.05 -14.24
N GLN A 108 15.38 26.73 -15.09
CA GLN A 108 15.97 26.13 -16.30
C GLN A 108 17.29 25.39 -16.00
N THR A 109 17.24 24.21 -15.39
CA THR A 109 18.47 23.50 -14.98
C THR A 109 18.45 21.97 -15.09
N LEU A 110 19.65 21.42 -15.29
CA LEU A 110 20.02 20.01 -15.08
C LEU A 110 20.18 19.65 -13.58
N ILE A 111 19.81 20.56 -12.68
CA ILE A 111 20.09 20.55 -11.23
C ILE A 111 18.90 21.22 -10.51
N GLY A 112 18.25 20.53 -9.58
CA GLY A 112 17.09 21.03 -8.83
C GLY A 112 15.72 20.63 -9.40
N PRO A 113 14.62 20.99 -8.72
CA PRO A 113 13.25 20.70 -9.16
C PRO A 113 12.80 21.64 -10.30
N LYS A 114 11.83 21.20 -11.09
CA LYS A 114 11.26 21.92 -12.24
C LYS A 114 10.66 23.29 -11.87
N TYR A 115 10.05 23.39 -10.69
CA TYR A 115 9.43 24.59 -10.15
C TYR A 115 10.03 24.91 -8.77
N ASP A 116 10.16 26.20 -8.45
CA ASP A 116 10.76 26.66 -7.18
C ASP A 116 9.81 26.62 -5.97
N GLY A 117 8.55 26.28 -6.19
CA GLY A 117 7.50 26.18 -5.17
C GLY A 117 6.99 27.50 -4.59
N LYS A 118 7.62 28.65 -4.85
CA LYS A 118 7.31 29.90 -4.12
C LYS A 118 5.86 30.34 -4.28
N TYR A 119 5.35 30.35 -5.52
CA TYR A 119 3.97 30.71 -5.80
C TYR A 119 2.96 29.79 -5.10
N LEU A 120 3.21 28.47 -5.10
CA LEU A 120 2.38 27.51 -4.35
C LEU A 120 2.42 27.80 -2.85
N HIS A 121 3.61 28.09 -2.29
CA HIS A 121 3.74 28.41 -0.87
C HIS A 121 3.00 29.71 -0.51
N GLU A 122 3.05 30.72 -1.38
CA GLU A 122 2.36 32.01 -1.21
C GLU A 122 0.84 31.83 -1.26
N VAL A 123 0.30 31.23 -2.33
CA VAL A 123 -1.15 30.98 -2.48
C VAL A 123 -1.69 30.13 -1.33
N VAL A 124 -1.00 29.05 -0.97
CA VAL A 124 -1.45 28.13 0.10
C VAL A 124 -1.42 28.81 1.47
N LYS A 125 -0.45 29.69 1.74
CA LYS A 125 -0.40 30.47 3.00
C LYS A 125 -1.39 31.63 3.01
N GLU A 126 -1.67 32.26 1.88
CA GLU A 126 -2.70 33.28 1.76
C GLU A 126 -4.11 32.68 1.99
N LYS A 127 -4.39 31.54 1.34
CA LYS A 127 -5.71 30.89 1.34
C LYS A 127 -6.02 30.17 2.65
N LEU A 128 -5.03 29.53 3.29
CA LEU A 128 -5.22 28.78 4.55
C LEU A 128 -4.73 29.52 5.80
N LYS A 129 -4.07 30.68 5.66
CA LYS A 129 -3.58 31.53 6.75
C LYS A 129 -2.76 30.72 7.78
N ASP A 130 -2.96 31.01 9.08
CA ASP A 130 -2.33 30.33 10.21
C ASP A 130 -3.10 29.11 10.73
N THR A 131 -4.17 28.68 10.04
CA THR A 131 -5.04 27.56 10.42
C THR A 131 -4.22 26.28 10.62
N ARG A 132 -4.41 25.61 11.77
CA ARG A 132 -3.78 24.34 12.11
C ARG A 132 -4.69 23.15 11.82
N LEU A 133 -4.09 21.97 11.77
CA LEU A 133 -4.80 20.71 11.55
C LEU A 133 -5.89 20.44 12.61
N SER A 134 -5.66 20.81 13.87
CA SER A 134 -6.63 20.78 14.97
C SER A 134 -7.84 21.71 14.78
N ASN A 135 -7.79 22.66 13.84
CA ASN A 135 -8.90 23.57 13.54
C ASN A 135 -9.82 23.06 12.43
N THR A 136 -9.57 21.86 11.87
CA THR A 136 -10.37 21.31 10.78
C THR A 136 -11.79 20.94 11.23
N ILE A 137 -12.80 21.33 10.45
CA ILE A 137 -14.23 21.26 10.83
C ILE A 137 -14.70 19.82 10.97
N THR A 138 -14.53 19.05 9.91
CA THR A 138 -14.45 17.59 10.01
C THR A 138 -13.00 17.20 9.96
N ASN A 139 -12.72 15.98 10.38
CA ASN A 139 -11.38 15.48 10.48
C ASN A 139 -10.74 15.34 9.08
N VAL A 140 -9.49 15.75 9.00
CA VAL A 140 -8.69 15.79 7.78
C VAL A 140 -7.52 14.87 7.93
N VAL A 141 -7.23 14.11 6.86
CA VAL A 141 -6.01 13.34 6.88
C VAL A 141 -5.28 13.23 5.56
N ILE A 142 -4.04 13.71 5.61
CA ILE A 142 -3.17 13.95 4.47
C ILE A 142 -1.85 13.16 4.66
N PRO A 143 -1.48 12.23 3.77
CA PRO A 143 -0.16 11.62 3.76
C PRO A 143 0.92 12.64 3.37
N THR A 144 2.10 12.47 3.95
CA THR A 144 3.39 13.01 3.49
C THR A 144 4.44 11.93 3.75
N PHE A 145 5.62 12.02 3.13
CA PHE A 145 6.75 11.15 3.46
C PHE A 145 7.89 11.95 4.09
N ASP A 146 8.41 11.51 5.25
CA ASP A 146 9.50 12.23 5.93
C ASP A 146 10.87 11.69 5.54
N ILE A 147 11.59 12.49 4.75
CA ILE A 147 12.91 12.16 4.19
C ILE A 147 14.05 12.24 5.21
N LYS A 148 13.81 12.64 6.47
CA LYS A 148 14.77 12.49 7.58
C LYS A 148 14.59 11.14 8.28
N LYS A 149 13.35 10.69 8.42
CA LYS A 149 12.94 9.52 9.20
C LYS A 149 12.72 8.27 8.33
N LEU A 150 12.73 8.44 7.01
CA LEU A 150 12.50 7.41 5.99
C LEU A 150 11.17 6.64 6.17
N GLN A 151 10.15 7.33 6.69
CA GLN A 151 8.83 6.77 6.98
C GLN A 151 7.70 7.71 6.56
N PRO A 152 6.49 7.20 6.29
CA PRO A 152 5.29 8.01 6.16
C PRO A 152 5.07 8.92 7.39
N THR A 153 4.83 10.21 7.17
CA THR A 153 4.33 11.13 8.21
C THR A 153 2.90 11.54 7.90
N ILE A 154 2.03 11.16 8.82
CA ILE A 154 0.59 11.17 8.66
C ILE A 154 0.02 12.37 9.38
N PHE A 155 -0.47 13.36 8.63
CA PHE A 155 -1.10 14.54 9.20
C PHE A 155 -2.59 14.30 9.36
N SER A 156 -2.94 13.77 10.53
CA SER A 156 -4.28 13.36 10.94
C SER A 156 -4.80 14.21 12.10
N THR A 157 -6.03 14.75 12.01
CA THR A 157 -6.71 15.45 13.13
C THR A 157 -6.82 14.57 14.39
N TYR A 158 -6.74 13.25 14.26
CA TYR A 158 -6.82 12.31 15.37
C TYR A 158 -5.45 12.07 16.01
N GLU A 159 -4.37 12.12 15.24
CA GLU A 159 -3.01 12.12 15.81
C GLU A 159 -2.70 13.47 16.50
N THR A 160 -3.33 14.60 16.12
CA THR A 160 -3.21 15.86 16.89
C THR A 160 -3.86 15.79 18.27
N LYS A 161 -5.00 15.08 18.43
CA LYS A 161 -5.60 14.78 19.75
C LYS A 161 -4.60 14.09 20.70
N ARG A 162 -3.66 13.30 20.15
CA ARG A 162 -2.70 12.48 20.91
C ARG A 162 -1.36 13.17 21.16
N ALA A 163 -0.83 13.90 20.19
CA ALA A 163 0.43 14.64 20.33
C ALA A 163 0.45 15.94 19.53
N ALA A 164 0.57 17.07 20.23
CA ALA A 164 0.63 18.42 19.65
C ALA A 164 1.75 18.62 18.61
N CYS A 165 2.77 17.78 18.60
CA CYS A 165 3.85 17.81 17.60
C CYS A 165 3.40 17.42 16.17
N TYR A 166 2.18 16.88 16.00
CA TYR A 166 1.51 16.70 14.71
C TYR A 166 0.60 17.86 14.32
N ASP A 167 0.31 18.82 15.22
CA ASP A 167 -0.60 19.94 14.96
C ASP A 167 0.09 21.08 14.18
N ALA A 168 0.55 20.75 12.99
CA ALA A 168 1.15 21.70 12.05
C ALA A 168 0.10 22.62 11.41
N LYS A 169 0.56 23.71 10.79
CA LYS A 169 -0.30 24.55 9.95
C LYS A 169 -0.78 23.74 8.75
N LEU A 170 -2.07 23.86 8.39
CA LEU A 170 -2.60 23.26 7.16
C LEU A 170 -1.84 23.73 5.93
N SER A 171 -1.36 24.99 5.93
CA SER A 171 -0.54 25.52 4.83
C SER A 171 0.80 24.78 4.68
N ASP A 172 1.50 24.48 5.77
CA ASP A 172 2.73 23.67 5.72
C ASP A 172 2.43 22.21 5.32
N ILE A 173 1.36 21.60 5.84
CA ILE A 173 0.93 20.24 5.46
C ILE A 173 0.59 20.16 3.96
N CYS A 174 -0.13 21.15 3.43
CA CYS A 174 -0.55 21.21 2.03
C CYS A 174 0.63 21.40 1.07
N ILE A 175 1.61 22.22 1.46
CA ILE A 175 2.87 22.35 0.73
C ILE A 175 3.59 21.00 0.73
N SER A 176 3.75 20.36 1.90
CA SER A 176 4.44 19.08 2.03
C SER A 176 3.79 17.94 1.25
N THR A 177 2.46 17.78 1.33
CA THR A 177 1.78 16.69 0.60
C THR A 177 1.82 16.89 -0.91
N SER A 178 2.08 18.11 -1.40
CA SER A 178 2.17 18.46 -2.82
C SER A 178 3.62 18.60 -3.32
N ALA A 179 4.62 18.36 -2.48
CA ALA A 179 6.05 18.55 -2.78
C ALA A 179 6.60 17.39 -3.62
N ALA A 180 6.08 17.24 -4.85
CA ALA A 180 6.33 16.08 -5.70
C ALA A 180 7.79 16.02 -6.15
N PRO A 181 8.51 14.90 -5.91
CA PRO A 181 9.89 14.74 -6.36
C PRO A 181 10.07 15.06 -7.84
N THR A 182 11.19 15.70 -8.18
CA THR A 182 11.50 16.31 -9.50
C THR A 182 10.66 17.54 -9.89
N TYR A 183 9.42 17.69 -9.41
CA TYR A 183 8.57 18.83 -9.73
C TYR A 183 8.78 20.01 -8.78
N LEU A 184 8.79 19.76 -7.46
CA LEU A 184 8.78 20.76 -6.40
C LEU A 184 9.84 20.44 -5.31
N PRO A 185 10.32 21.45 -4.56
CA PRO A 185 11.27 21.22 -3.47
C PRO A 185 10.61 20.54 -2.28
N ALA A 186 11.37 19.67 -1.58
CA ALA A 186 10.96 19.13 -0.28
C ALA A 186 10.75 20.26 0.74
N HIS A 187 9.71 20.17 1.55
CA HIS A 187 9.35 21.21 2.52
C HIS A 187 9.85 20.89 3.93
N TYR A 188 10.21 21.93 4.68
CA TYR A 188 10.76 21.83 6.02
C TYR A 188 10.11 22.84 6.95
N PHE A 189 9.67 22.34 8.11
CA PHE A 189 9.18 23.15 9.21
C PHE A 189 9.41 22.48 10.57
N LYS A 190 9.09 23.22 11.63
CA LYS A 190 9.15 22.77 13.02
C LYS A 190 7.77 22.91 13.67
N VAL A 191 7.42 21.96 14.53
CA VAL A 191 6.25 22.06 15.42
C VAL A 191 6.74 21.94 16.85
N GLU A 192 6.42 22.94 17.67
CA GLU A 192 6.75 22.98 19.09
C GLU A 192 5.53 22.52 19.89
N ASP A 193 5.70 21.59 20.83
CA ASP A 193 4.60 20.96 21.57
C ASP A 193 4.13 21.72 22.82
N GLY A 194 4.66 22.93 23.05
CA GLY A 194 4.43 23.74 24.26
C GLY A 194 5.19 23.27 25.50
N LYS A 195 5.99 22.20 25.41
CA LYS A 195 6.83 21.64 26.49
C LYS A 195 8.33 21.69 26.14
N ASN A 196 8.71 22.61 25.25
CA ASN A 196 10.03 22.74 24.63
C ASN A 196 10.48 21.54 23.77
N ASN A 197 9.61 20.57 23.45
CA ASN A 197 9.95 19.54 22.46
C ASN A 197 9.67 20.08 21.06
N VAL A 198 10.72 20.12 20.24
CA VAL A 198 10.67 20.69 18.89
C VAL A 198 10.76 19.57 17.86
N ARG A 199 9.63 19.20 17.24
CA ARG A 199 9.59 18.18 16.20
C ARG A 199 9.90 18.80 14.85
N GLU A 200 10.98 18.34 14.24
CA GLU A 200 11.32 18.69 12.85
C GLU A 200 10.62 17.74 11.87
N HIS A 201 10.05 18.32 10.82
CA HIS A 201 9.40 17.59 9.72
C HIS A 201 10.08 17.98 8.41
N HIS A 202 10.53 16.99 7.64
CA HIS A 202 11.26 17.20 6.38
C HIS A 202 10.58 16.34 5.32
N LEU A 203 9.71 16.93 4.51
CA LEU A 203 8.60 16.20 3.89
C LEU A 203 8.54 16.36 2.37
N ILE A 204 8.13 15.28 1.69
CA ILE A 204 7.77 15.23 0.27
C ILE A 204 6.34 14.71 0.08
N ASP A 205 5.87 14.79 -1.18
CA ASP A 205 4.49 14.53 -1.61
C ASP A 205 3.90 13.21 -1.08
N GLY A 206 2.63 13.27 -0.68
CA GLY A 206 1.92 12.11 -0.11
C GLY A 206 1.71 10.96 -1.11
N GLY A 207 1.82 11.22 -2.41
CA GLY A 207 1.67 10.25 -3.51
C GLY A 207 2.78 9.21 -3.57
N VAL A 208 3.94 9.49 -2.96
CA VAL A 208 4.95 8.45 -2.74
C VAL A 208 4.53 7.48 -1.64
N VAL A 209 3.64 7.89 -0.71
CA VAL A 209 3.07 7.03 0.33
C VAL A 209 1.82 6.34 -0.17
N ALA A 210 0.77 7.06 -0.55
CA ALA A 210 -0.33 6.50 -1.31
C ALA A 210 -1.06 7.58 -2.12
N ASN A 211 -1.09 7.43 -3.44
CA ASN A 211 -1.76 8.38 -4.30
C ASN A 211 -3.28 8.36 -4.13
N ASN A 212 -3.88 7.19 -3.90
CA ASN A 212 -5.27 7.05 -3.47
C ASN A 212 -5.30 6.92 -1.94
N PRO A 213 -5.71 7.96 -1.20
CA PRO A 213 -5.77 7.89 0.25
C PRO A 213 -6.97 7.08 0.77
N GLY A 214 -7.56 6.15 0.00
CA GLY A 214 -8.80 5.43 0.32
C GLY A 214 -8.65 4.35 1.39
N LEU A 215 -7.80 3.34 1.16
CA LEU A 215 -7.49 2.32 2.18
C LEU A 215 -6.68 2.96 3.33
N ILE A 216 -5.80 3.89 2.98
CA ILE A 216 -5.24 4.88 3.90
C ILE A 216 -6.36 5.47 4.81
N ALA A 217 -7.53 5.88 4.26
CA ALA A 217 -8.68 6.45 4.99
C ALA A 217 -9.64 5.43 5.65
N ILE A 218 -9.46 4.12 5.42
CA ILE A 218 -10.27 3.07 6.04
C ILE A 218 -9.51 2.45 7.22
N SER A 219 -8.22 2.12 7.05
CA SER A 219 -7.29 1.87 8.16
C SER A 219 -7.29 3.03 9.14
N GLU A 220 -7.45 4.25 8.61
CA GLU A 220 -8.50 5.19 9.05
C GLU A 220 -9.20 4.82 10.38
N VAL A 221 -10.44 4.39 10.25
CA VAL A 221 -11.47 4.18 11.27
C VAL A 221 -11.11 3.10 12.25
N SER A 222 -10.57 2.00 11.74
CA SER A 222 -10.22 0.80 12.48
C SER A 222 -9.33 1.09 13.69
N LYS A 223 -8.34 2.01 13.57
CA LYS A 223 -7.38 2.31 14.64
C LYS A 223 -8.00 2.93 15.90
N GLU A 224 -9.11 3.66 15.77
CA GLU A 224 -9.77 4.32 16.91
C GLU A 224 -11.09 3.65 17.32
N ILE A 225 -11.73 2.85 16.45
CA ILE A 225 -12.67 1.81 16.91
C ILE A 225 -11.92 0.87 17.87
N PHE A 226 -10.73 0.41 17.46
CA PHE A 226 -9.88 -0.48 18.26
C PHE A 226 -9.46 0.14 19.61
N LYS A 227 -9.25 1.45 19.66
CA LYS A 227 -8.96 2.19 20.91
C LYS A 227 -10.20 2.52 21.75
N ASN A 228 -11.39 2.07 21.34
CA ASN A 228 -12.67 2.29 22.03
C ASN A 228 -12.99 3.78 22.19
N ASN A 229 -12.66 4.58 21.18
CA ASN A 229 -12.97 5.99 21.16
C ASN A 229 -14.53 6.15 21.18
N PRO A 230 -15.16 6.88 22.11
CA PRO A 230 -16.63 6.84 22.34
C PRO A 230 -17.45 7.60 21.29
N ASP A 231 -16.88 8.66 20.74
CA ASP A 231 -16.56 8.88 19.33
C ASP A 231 -17.07 7.89 18.25
N PHE A 232 -17.16 6.58 18.54
CA PHE A 232 -17.78 5.53 17.74
C PHE A 232 -18.79 4.69 18.52
N TYR A 233 -19.77 4.11 17.81
CA TYR A 233 -20.55 2.99 18.33
C TYR A 233 -19.70 1.70 18.40
N PRO A 234 -19.97 0.77 19.35
CA PRO A 234 -19.16 -0.44 19.53
C PRO A 234 -19.32 -1.47 18.39
N ILE A 235 -18.56 -1.28 17.31
CA ILE A 235 -18.40 -2.26 16.22
C ILE A 235 -17.01 -2.90 16.24
N LYS A 236 -16.82 -3.93 15.41
CA LYS A 236 -15.49 -4.48 15.18
C LYS A 236 -14.70 -3.51 14.30
N PRO A 237 -13.38 -3.31 14.53
CA PRO A 237 -12.52 -2.49 13.66
C PRO A 237 -12.52 -2.88 12.17
N MET A 238 -12.96 -4.11 11.86
CA MET A 238 -13.05 -4.69 10.52
C MET A 238 -14.50 -4.87 10.03
N ASP A 239 -15.48 -4.14 10.56
CA ASP A 239 -16.86 -4.16 10.07
C ASP A 239 -17.07 -3.15 8.92
N TYR A 240 -16.47 -3.43 7.75
CA TYR A 240 -16.50 -2.51 6.60
C TYR A 240 -17.92 -2.36 6.01
N GLY A 241 -18.86 -3.26 6.34
CA GLY A 241 -20.28 -3.09 5.97
C GLY A 241 -20.93 -1.84 6.58
N ARG A 242 -20.31 -1.28 7.63
CA ARG A 242 -20.68 0.00 8.23
C ARG A 242 -20.05 1.23 7.55
N PHE A 243 -19.24 1.07 6.51
CA PHE A 243 -18.51 2.18 5.88
C PHE A 243 -19.18 2.61 4.59
N LEU A 244 -19.42 3.92 4.42
CA LEU A 244 -19.89 4.54 3.18
C LEU A 244 -18.76 5.37 2.56
N VAL A 245 -18.15 4.85 1.49
CA VAL A 245 -16.87 5.34 0.96
C VAL A 245 -17.03 5.88 -0.47
N ILE A 246 -16.66 7.14 -0.68
CA ILE A 246 -16.42 7.73 -2.00
C ILE A 246 -14.91 7.93 -2.18
N SER A 247 -14.37 7.41 -3.28
CA SER A 247 -12.96 7.54 -3.67
C SER A 247 -12.88 8.14 -5.08
N LEU A 248 -12.30 9.33 -5.19
CA LEU A 248 -12.27 10.13 -6.42
C LEU A 248 -10.84 10.23 -6.95
N GLY A 249 -10.62 9.62 -8.12
CA GLY A 249 -9.35 9.66 -8.84
C GLY A 249 -9.12 10.95 -9.62
N THR A 250 -7.86 11.27 -9.90
CA THR A 250 -7.45 12.34 -10.82
C THR A 250 -7.26 11.85 -12.26
N GLY A 251 -7.66 10.61 -12.53
CA GLY A 251 -7.54 9.96 -13.83
C GLY A 251 -6.15 9.42 -14.16
N ALA A 252 -6.08 8.63 -15.22
CA ALA A 252 -4.90 7.91 -15.69
C ALA A 252 -4.89 7.84 -17.23
N ALA A 253 -3.73 7.54 -17.80
CA ALA A 253 -3.53 7.40 -19.24
C ALA A 253 -3.30 5.93 -19.62
N LYS A 254 -4.16 5.02 -19.15
CA LYS A 254 -3.94 3.56 -19.27
C LYS A 254 -3.98 3.10 -20.74
N TYR A 255 -4.81 3.75 -21.57
CA TYR A 255 -4.98 3.38 -22.98
C TYR A 255 -3.90 3.94 -23.93
N GLU A 256 -3.07 4.91 -23.52
CA GLU A 256 -1.98 5.43 -24.39
C GLU A 256 -0.87 4.39 -24.66
N GLN A 257 -0.77 3.33 -23.83
CA GLN A 257 0.30 2.32 -23.91
C GLN A 257 1.71 2.96 -24.01
N LYS A 258 1.95 4.06 -23.27
CA LYS A 258 3.15 4.92 -23.37
C LYS A 258 4.48 4.15 -23.43
N TYR A 259 4.54 3.01 -22.75
CA TYR A 259 5.74 2.23 -22.49
C TYR A 259 5.50 0.74 -22.79
N ASN A 260 6.55 0.00 -23.18
CA ASN A 260 6.52 -1.46 -23.32
C ASN A 260 7.85 -2.08 -22.90
N SER A 261 7.86 -3.39 -22.67
CA SER A 261 9.03 -4.13 -22.17
C SER A 261 10.26 -4.05 -23.10
N SER A 262 10.08 -4.01 -24.43
CA SER A 262 11.21 -3.87 -25.37
C SER A 262 11.85 -2.47 -25.35
N MET A 263 11.07 -1.43 -25.03
CA MET A 263 11.57 -0.09 -24.74
C MET A 263 12.25 -0.06 -23.37
N ALA A 264 11.56 -0.51 -22.31
CA ALA A 264 12.02 -0.44 -20.93
C ALA A 264 13.29 -1.27 -20.65
N ALA A 265 13.47 -2.40 -21.34
CA ALA A 265 14.71 -3.19 -21.29
C ALA A 265 15.96 -2.43 -21.81
N LYS A 266 15.78 -1.26 -22.42
CA LYS A 266 16.84 -0.35 -22.91
C LYS A 266 16.88 0.97 -22.13
N TRP A 267 16.35 0.97 -20.91
CA TRP A 267 16.29 2.12 -19.99
C TRP A 267 17.18 1.88 -18.77
N GLY A 268 18.27 2.64 -18.68
CA GLY A 268 18.89 2.95 -17.40
C GLY A 268 18.15 4.06 -16.67
N ILE A 269 18.58 4.35 -15.44
CA ILE A 269 18.04 5.37 -14.50
C ILE A 269 17.44 6.61 -15.20
N VAL A 270 18.21 7.28 -16.06
CA VAL A 270 17.81 8.54 -16.72
C VAL A 270 16.52 8.39 -17.54
N LYS A 271 16.28 7.25 -18.19
CA LYS A 271 15.05 7.02 -18.98
C LYS A 271 13.87 6.54 -18.15
N TRP A 272 14.11 5.91 -16.99
CA TRP A 272 13.05 5.59 -16.03
C TRP A 272 12.49 6.83 -15.35
N LEU A 273 13.33 7.84 -15.12
CA LEU A 273 12.89 9.11 -14.57
C LEU A 273 12.48 10.13 -15.63
N LEU A 274 13.11 10.19 -16.81
CA LEU A 274 12.75 11.16 -17.85
C LEU A 274 12.60 10.46 -19.22
N HIS A 275 11.35 10.25 -19.65
CA HIS A 275 11.04 9.72 -20.97
C HIS A 275 10.09 10.64 -21.74
N LYS A 276 10.57 11.29 -22.81
CA LYS A 276 9.76 12.18 -23.69
C LYS A 276 8.97 13.27 -22.94
N GLY A 277 9.44 13.73 -21.78
CA GLY A 277 8.73 14.71 -20.94
C GLY A 277 7.77 14.13 -19.90
N SER A 278 7.58 12.80 -19.87
CA SER A 278 6.93 12.06 -18.79
C SER A 278 7.94 11.59 -17.74
N ASN A 279 7.45 11.25 -16.54
CA ASN A 279 8.24 10.65 -15.45
C ASN A 279 7.81 9.19 -15.18
N PRO A 280 8.22 8.19 -15.98
CA PRO A 280 7.66 6.83 -15.95
C PRO A 280 7.64 6.17 -14.57
N LEU A 281 8.71 6.31 -13.79
CA LEU A 281 8.82 5.72 -12.45
C LEU A 281 7.76 6.29 -11.50
N ILE A 282 7.58 7.61 -11.52
CA ILE A 282 6.57 8.31 -10.70
C ILE A 282 5.17 7.93 -11.18
N GLU A 283 4.91 7.92 -12.50
CA GLU A 283 3.60 7.53 -13.04
C GLU A 283 3.23 6.09 -12.66
N VAL A 284 4.15 5.13 -12.79
CA VAL A 284 3.91 3.72 -12.43
C VAL A 284 3.63 3.56 -10.94
N PHE A 285 4.37 4.21 -10.04
CA PHE A 285 4.12 4.10 -8.60
C PHE A 285 2.80 4.78 -8.21
N THR A 286 2.58 6.00 -8.70
CA THR A 286 1.37 6.79 -8.44
C THR A 286 0.11 6.04 -8.89
N GLN A 287 0.18 5.38 -10.05
CA GLN A 287 -0.94 4.63 -10.60
C GLN A 287 -1.18 3.29 -9.89
N SER A 288 -0.13 2.47 -9.73
CA SER A 288 -0.25 1.17 -9.04
C SER A 288 -0.63 1.32 -7.57
N SER A 289 -0.16 2.38 -6.90
CA SER A 289 -0.63 2.79 -5.58
C SER A 289 -2.16 2.97 -5.53
N ALA A 290 -2.72 3.65 -6.54
CA ALA A 290 -4.14 3.94 -6.62
C ALA A 290 -4.99 2.71 -6.99
N ASP A 291 -4.55 1.92 -7.97
CA ASP A 291 -5.24 0.71 -8.43
C ASP A 291 -5.21 -0.41 -7.37
N MET A 292 -4.12 -0.55 -6.59
CA MET A 292 -4.05 -1.50 -5.48
C MET A 292 -5.00 -1.18 -4.33
N VAL A 293 -5.21 0.11 -4.06
CA VAL A 293 -6.18 0.56 -3.05
C VAL A 293 -7.61 0.29 -3.52
N ASP A 294 -7.91 0.53 -4.80
CA ASP A 294 -9.23 0.25 -5.39
C ASP A 294 -9.53 -1.26 -5.44
N TYR A 295 -8.56 -2.08 -5.84
CA TYR A 295 -8.67 -3.54 -5.82
C TYR A 295 -8.88 -4.08 -4.41
N HIS A 296 -8.06 -3.66 -3.43
CA HIS A 296 -8.21 -4.12 -2.04
C HIS A 296 -9.59 -3.74 -1.46
N ASN A 297 -10.00 -2.49 -1.60
CA ASN A 297 -11.32 -2.05 -1.16
C ASN A 297 -12.43 -2.86 -1.85
N SER A 298 -12.36 -3.00 -3.18
CA SER A 298 -13.35 -3.76 -3.95
C SER A 298 -13.44 -5.23 -3.52
N VAL A 299 -12.33 -5.88 -3.16
CA VAL A 299 -12.33 -7.23 -2.57
C VAL A 299 -13.04 -7.23 -1.21
N VAL A 300 -12.66 -6.33 -0.28
CA VAL A 300 -13.19 -6.32 1.09
C VAL A 300 -14.69 -5.99 1.13
N PHE A 301 -15.13 -4.99 0.38
CA PHE A 301 -16.55 -4.61 0.33
C PHE A 301 -17.41 -5.70 -0.34
N GLN A 302 -16.93 -6.38 -1.39
CA GLN A 302 -17.64 -7.53 -1.99
C GLN A 302 -17.67 -8.75 -1.06
N ALA A 303 -16.58 -9.06 -0.36
CA ALA A 303 -16.53 -10.17 0.60
C ALA A 303 -17.51 -9.99 1.77
N LEU A 304 -17.88 -8.74 2.08
CA LEU A 304 -18.85 -8.35 3.10
C LEU A 304 -20.24 -8.02 2.52
N ARG A 305 -20.51 -8.32 1.24
CA ARG A 305 -21.78 -8.05 0.54
C ARG A 305 -22.26 -6.60 0.70
N SER A 306 -21.30 -5.69 0.67
CA SER A 306 -21.42 -4.25 0.96
C SER A 306 -20.83 -3.41 -0.18
N GLU A 307 -20.71 -3.98 -1.39
CA GLU A 307 -20.07 -3.37 -2.55
C GLU A 307 -20.74 -2.09 -3.03
N ASP A 308 -22.04 -1.92 -2.80
CA ASP A 308 -22.77 -0.67 -3.09
C ASP A 308 -22.43 0.48 -2.14
N SER A 309 -21.75 0.20 -1.03
CA SER A 309 -21.23 1.22 -0.09
C SER A 309 -19.83 1.73 -0.47
N TYR A 310 -19.18 1.15 -1.49
CA TYR A 310 -17.94 1.66 -2.07
C TYR A 310 -18.13 2.19 -3.50
N LEU A 311 -17.88 3.48 -3.68
CA LEU A 311 -17.94 4.20 -4.96
C LEU A 311 -16.55 4.72 -5.33
N ARG A 312 -15.91 4.08 -6.31
CA ARG A 312 -14.75 4.61 -7.01
C ARG A 312 -15.21 5.35 -8.26
N ILE A 313 -14.74 6.58 -8.46
CA ILE A 313 -14.90 7.33 -9.71
C ILE A 313 -13.50 7.69 -10.21
N GLN A 314 -13.19 7.28 -11.44
CA GLN A 314 -11.87 7.34 -12.06
C GLN A 314 -12.01 7.43 -13.58
N GLU A 315 -11.14 8.19 -14.23
CA GLU A 315 -11.07 8.28 -15.70
C GLU A 315 -9.75 7.65 -16.20
N ASP A 316 -9.80 6.52 -16.90
CA ASP A 316 -8.59 5.80 -17.34
C ASP A 316 -8.20 6.10 -18.81
N GLU A 317 -8.99 6.90 -19.52
CA GLU A 317 -8.82 7.25 -20.95
C GLU A 317 -8.12 8.60 -21.20
N LEU A 318 -7.43 9.18 -20.20
CA LEU A 318 -6.67 10.42 -20.41
C LEU A 318 -5.57 10.23 -21.46
N SER A 319 -5.31 11.27 -22.24
CA SER A 319 -4.25 11.28 -23.25
C SER A 319 -3.67 12.68 -23.45
N GLY A 320 -2.55 12.80 -24.16
CA GLY A 320 -1.99 14.08 -24.59
C GLY A 320 -1.62 15.02 -23.45
N THR A 321 -2.19 16.23 -23.44
CA THR A 321 -1.95 17.26 -22.40
C THR A 321 -2.76 17.02 -21.12
N GLU A 322 -3.87 16.32 -21.24
CA GLU A 322 -4.84 16.01 -20.19
C GLU A 322 -4.30 14.89 -19.29
N ALA A 323 -3.42 14.05 -19.84
CA ALA A 323 -2.63 13.07 -19.10
C ALA A 323 -1.48 13.67 -18.26
N SER A 324 -1.14 14.96 -18.42
CA SER A 324 -0.09 15.62 -17.64
C SER A 324 -0.60 16.15 -16.29
N VAL A 325 0.25 16.06 -15.27
CA VAL A 325 0.01 16.60 -13.93
C VAL A 325 0.32 18.11 -13.79
N ASP A 326 0.90 18.74 -14.81
CA ASP A 326 1.56 20.06 -14.71
C ASP A 326 1.40 21.01 -15.92
N VAL A 327 0.84 20.57 -17.04
CA VAL A 327 0.57 21.42 -18.23
C VAL A 327 -0.67 22.29 -18.02
N ALA A 328 -0.51 23.36 -17.24
CA ALA A 328 -1.59 24.23 -16.80
C ALA A 328 -2.00 25.34 -17.80
N THR A 329 -2.02 25.05 -19.10
CA THR A 329 -2.54 26.05 -20.07
C THR A 329 -4.05 26.21 -19.86
N LYS A 330 -4.60 27.40 -20.10
CA LYS A 330 -6.03 27.69 -19.87
C LYS A 330 -6.92 26.65 -20.56
N GLU A 331 -6.58 26.29 -21.79
CA GLU A 331 -7.33 25.35 -22.62
C GLU A 331 -7.27 23.92 -22.06
N ASN A 332 -6.14 23.51 -21.46
CA ASN A 332 -6.02 22.19 -20.83
C ASN A 332 -6.81 22.14 -19.52
N LEU A 333 -6.76 23.22 -18.73
CA LEU A 333 -7.55 23.38 -17.50
C LEU A 333 -9.06 23.35 -17.80
N GLU A 334 -9.51 23.99 -18.89
CA GLU A 334 -10.90 23.92 -19.36
C GLU A 334 -11.29 22.51 -19.82
N ARG A 335 -10.42 21.80 -20.58
CA ARG A 335 -10.67 20.40 -20.96
C ARG A 335 -10.74 19.44 -19.77
N LEU A 336 -9.98 19.68 -18.69
CA LEU A 336 -10.08 18.90 -17.46
C LEU A 336 -11.43 19.09 -16.74
N VAL A 337 -12.07 20.27 -16.84
CA VAL A 337 -13.46 20.47 -16.38
C VAL A 337 -14.43 19.66 -17.24
N GLU A 338 -14.32 19.76 -18.57
CA GLU A 338 -15.16 18.97 -19.49
C GLU A 338 -15.04 17.46 -19.25
N ILE A 339 -13.85 16.97 -18.91
CA ILE A 339 -13.61 15.56 -18.56
C ILE A 339 -14.37 15.19 -17.27
N GLY A 340 -14.33 16.03 -16.24
CA GLY A 340 -15.14 15.83 -15.02
C GLY A 340 -16.65 15.79 -15.31
N GLU A 341 -17.15 16.69 -16.15
CA GLU A 341 -18.56 16.72 -16.57
C GLU A 341 -18.97 15.46 -17.37
N LYS A 342 -18.11 15.01 -18.30
CA LYS A 342 -18.31 13.78 -19.08
C LYS A 342 -18.24 12.53 -18.19
N LEU A 343 -17.36 12.53 -17.19
CA LEU A 343 -17.18 11.42 -16.24
C LEU A 343 -18.43 11.19 -15.36
N LEU A 344 -19.20 12.23 -15.02
CA LEU A 344 -20.52 12.07 -14.40
C LEU A 344 -21.48 11.24 -15.27
N LYS A 345 -21.42 11.42 -16.60
CA LYS A 345 -22.29 10.73 -17.57
C LYS A 345 -21.77 9.36 -17.99
N LYS A 346 -20.51 9.00 -17.68
CA LYS A 346 -19.98 7.65 -17.94
C LYS A 346 -20.73 6.60 -17.10
N PRO A 347 -20.86 5.35 -17.58
CA PRO A 347 -21.45 4.25 -16.82
C PRO A 347 -20.72 4.01 -15.49
N LEU A 348 -21.47 3.73 -14.43
CA LEU A 348 -20.91 3.28 -13.16
C LEU A 348 -20.10 1.99 -13.40
N SER A 349 -18.83 2.02 -13.02
CA SER A 349 -17.86 0.96 -13.32
C SER A 349 -17.10 0.57 -12.05
N ARG A 350 -16.61 -0.66 -11.97
CA ARG A 350 -15.85 -1.19 -10.82
C ARG A 350 -14.76 -2.13 -11.34
N VAL A 351 -13.66 -2.27 -10.60
CA VAL A 351 -12.65 -3.29 -10.91
C VAL A 351 -13.24 -4.70 -10.82
N ASN A 352 -13.20 -5.43 -11.93
CA ASN A 352 -13.53 -6.84 -12.01
C ASN A 352 -12.38 -7.64 -11.37
N LEU A 353 -12.71 -8.44 -10.35
CA LEU A 353 -11.73 -9.16 -9.53
C LEU A 353 -11.05 -10.34 -10.25
N GLU A 354 -11.57 -10.77 -11.42
CA GLU A 354 -10.96 -11.83 -12.25
C GLU A 354 -9.98 -11.28 -13.30
N THR A 355 -10.28 -10.10 -13.86
CA THR A 355 -9.49 -9.48 -14.94
C THR A 355 -8.48 -8.45 -14.41
N GLY A 356 -8.84 -7.75 -13.32
CA GLY A 356 -8.15 -6.55 -12.83
C GLY A 356 -8.52 -5.26 -13.59
N LEU A 357 -9.44 -5.33 -14.55
CA LEU A 357 -9.88 -4.19 -15.35
C LEU A 357 -11.09 -3.49 -14.72
N ILE A 358 -11.19 -2.18 -14.89
CA ILE A 358 -12.41 -1.43 -14.55
C ILE A 358 -13.45 -1.68 -15.63
N GLU A 359 -14.57 -2.29 -15.26
CA GLU A 359 -15.62 -2.73 -16.18
C GLU A 359 -16.99 -2.12 -15.77
N PRO A 360 -17.85 -1.71 -16.73
CA PRO A 360 -19.17 -1.18 -16.42
C PRO A 360 -20.07 -2.19 -15.71
N ILE A 361 -20.72 -1.77 -14.62
CA ILE A 361 -21.64 -2.60 -13.86
C ILE A 361 -22.93 -2.81 -14.69
N PRO A 362 -23.35 -4.04 -15.01
CA PRO A 362 -24.58 -4.28 -15.76
C PRO A 362 -25.81 -3.72 -15.03
N LYS A 363 -26.48 -2.75 -15.66
CA LYS A 363 -27.60 -1.97 -15.08
C LYS A 363 -27.23 -1.09 -13.87
N GLY A 364 -25.94 -0.82 -13.62
CA GLY A 364 -25.47 0.02 -12.51
C GLY A 364 -25.77 1.52 -12.64
N GLY A 365 -26.28 1.98 -13.78
CA GLY A 365 -26.53 3.40 -14.07
C GLY A 365 -25.26 4.16 -14.43
N THR A 366 -25.29 5.47 -14.21
CA THR A 366 -24.18 6.41 -14.40
C THR A 366 -23.52 6.80 -13.08
N ASN A 367 -22.31 7.38 -13.15
CA ASN A 367 -21.65 7.95 -11.97
C ASN A 367 -22.50 9.06 -11.32
N GLU A 368 -23.25 9.85 -12.10
CA GLU A 368 -24.20 10.84 -11.59
C GLU A 368 -25.30 10.21 -10.72
N GLU A 369 -25.94 9.14 -11.20
CA GLU A 369 -27.00 8.44 -10.47
C GLU A 369 -26.46 7.76 -9.19
N ALA A 370 -25.24 7.22 -9.25
CA ALA A 370 -24.54 6.71 -8.08
C ALA A 370 -24.27 7.82 -7.05
N LEU A 371 -23.84 9.01 -7.47
CA LEU A 371 -23.63 10.15 -6.58
C LEU A 371 -24.93 10.67 -5.96
N LYS A 372 -26.06 10.67 -6.69
CA LYS A 372 -27.38 10.99 -6.13
C LYS A 372 -27.83 9.98 -5.06
N ARG A 373 -27.55 8.69 -5.29
CA ARG A 373 -27.77 7.63 -4.30
C ARG A 373 -26.93 7.87 -3.04
N PHE A 374 -25.64 8.16 -3.20
CA PHE A 374 -24.75 8.46 -2.07
C PHE A 374 -25.15 9.75 -1.34
N ALA A 375 -25.51 10.84 -2.04
CA ALA A 375 -26.03 12.06 -1.42
C ALA A 375 -27.27 11.79 -0.56
N THR A 376 -28.18 10.94 -1.04
CA THR A 376 -29.37 10.52 -0.28
C THR A 376 -29.00 9.73 0.97
N LEU A 377 -28.06 8.79 0.88
CA LEU A 377 -27.56 8.02 2.03
C LEU A 377 -26.88 8.94 3.07
N LEU A 378 -26.02 9.86 2.62
CA LEU A 378 -25.32 10.85 3.46
C LEU A 378 -26.30 11.76 4.22
N VAL A 379 -27.35 12.25 3.56
CA VAL A 379 -28.39 13.10 4.19
C VAL A 379 -29.24 12.31 5.19
N ASN A 380 -29.61 11.07 4.86
CA ASN A 380 -30.36 10.20 5.78
C ASN A 380 -29.54 9.85 7.03
N GLU A 381 -28.27 9.49 6.86
CA GLU A 381 -27.32 9.19 7.94
C GLU A 381 -27.10 10.42 8.84
N LYS A 382 -26.89 11.61 8.27
CA LYS A 382 -26.80 12.86 9.04
C LYS A 382 -28.06 13.11 9.89
N ARG A 383 -29.25 12.95 9.30
CA ARG A 383 -30.53 13.15 10.00
C ARG A 383 -30.76 12.12 11.12
N LEU A 384 -30.34 10.87 10.92
CA LEU A 384 -30.34 9.82 11.94
C LEU A 384 -29.45 10.23 13.13
N ARG A 385 -28.24 10.74 12.87
CA ARG A 385 -27.29 11.21 13.88
C ARG A 385 -27.77 12.42 14.65
N GLU A 386 -28.29 13.43 13.94
CA GLU A 386 -28.93 14.61 14.56
C GLU A 386 -30.11 14.24 15.46
N SER A 387 -30.72 13.07 15.27
CA SER A 387 -31.80 12.56 16.13
C SER A 387 -31.35 11.74 17.35
N SER A 388 -30.09 11.32 17.46
CA SER A 388 -29.68 10.29 18.45
C SER A 388 -28.55 10.65 19.45
N GLY A 389 -27.76 11.72 19.25
CA GLY A 389 -26.75 12.22 20.23
C GLY A 389 -25.70 13.16 19.62
N LEU A 390 -24.70 13.78 20.29
CA LEU A 390 -24.20 13.79 21.69
C LEU A 390 -22.96 12.92 22.09
N PHE A 391 -21.79 13.14 21.43
CA PHE A 391 -20.34 12.84 21.81
C PHE A 391 -19.50 11.94 20.84
N ALA A 392 -18.21 12.32 20.55
CA ALA A 392 -17.59 12.47 19.19
C ALA A 392 -16.01 12.52 19.09
N PRO A 393 -15.29 12.30 17.93
CA PRO A 393 -15.12 11.17 16.93
C PRO A 393 -13.61 10.70 16.52
N ILE A 394 -13.22 9.38 16.29
CA ILE A 394 -12.38 8.65 15.20
C ILE A 394 -10.71 8.64 15.11
N ARG A 395 -9.65 8.14 14.26
CA ARG A 395 -9.16 7.33 12.95
C ARG A 395 -7.45 6.91 12.87
N LYS A 396 -6.35 6.39 12.03
CA LYS A 396 -5.61 5.99 10.60
C LYS A 396 -4.60 4.68 10.29
N MET A 397 -3.77 4.19 9.20
CA MET A 397 -3.07 4.42 7.75
C MET A 397 -2.50 3.21 6.77
N VAL A 398 -1.58 3.37 5.69
CA VAL A 398 -0.93 2.51 4.51
C VAL A 398 0.40 3.19 3.80
N GLN A 399 1.37 2.86 2.79
CA GLN A 399 1.89 1.91 1.64
C GLN A 399 3.52 1.85 1.42
N ALA A 400 4.42 1.64 0.34
CA ALA A 400 4.61 1.74 -1.21
C ALA A 400 5.80 0.92 -2.05
N LEU A 401 6.64 1.44 -3.06
CA LEU A 401 7.32 0.76 -4.31
C LEU A 401 8.92 0.61 -4.73
N ILE A 402 9.51 0.81 -6.00
CA ILE A 402 10.79 0.10 -6.61
C ILE A 402 11.58 0.48 -8.01
N GLY A 403 12.92 0.19 -8.32
CA GLY A 403 13.57 0.10 -9.74
C GLY A 403 15.14 -0.22 -10.13
N PRO A 404 15.58 -1.11 -11.14
CA PRO A 404 16.91 -1.69 -11.77
C PRO A 404 18.45 -1.84 -11.27
N LYS A 405 19.24 -2.98 -11.51
CA LYS A 405 20.79 -3.12 -11.48
C LYS A 405 21.59 -4.30 -12.21
N TYR A 406 21.46 -5.62 -11.91
CA TYR A 406 22.24 -6.76 -12.52
C TYR A 406 21.55 -7.43 -13.75
N ASP A 407 22.20 -8.42 -14.39
CA ASP A 407 21.76 -9.05 -15.66
C ASP A 407 21.03 -10.41 -15.56
N GLY A 408 21.08 -11.07 -14.40
CA GLY A 408 20.31 -12.28 -14.07
C GLY A 408 20.67 -13.60 -14.77
N LYS A 409 21.60 -13.65 -15.74
CA LYS A 409 21.78 -14.87 -16.58
C LYS A 409 22.08 -16.13 -15.77
N TYR A 410 23.03 -16.05 -14.84
CA TYR A 410 23.42 -17.19 -14.00
C TYR A 410 22.28 -17.65 -13.08
N LEU A 411 21.48 -16.69 -12.57
CA LEU A 411 20.28 -17.02 -11.78
C LEU A 411 19.26 -17.79 -12.64
N HIS A 412 19.03 -17.36 -13.88
CA HIS A 412 18.10 -18.04 -14.78
C HIS A 412 18.57 -19.46 -15.11
N GLU A 413 19.89 -19.66 -15.27
CA GLU A 413 20.50 -20.97 -15.51
C GLU A 413 20.34 -21.91 -14.30
N VAL A 414 20.77 -21.50 -13.09
CA VAL A 414 20.70 -22.37 -11.91
C VAL A 414 19.25 -22.70 -11.52
N ILE A 415 18.32 -21.74 -11.65
CA ILE A 415 16.89 -21.98 -11.38
C ILE A 415 16.33 -23.04 -12.35
N LYS A 416 16.65 -22.94 -13.64
CA LYS A 416 16.22 -23.91 -14.66
C LYS A 416 16.89 -25.27 -14.49
N GLU A 417 18.14 -25.32 -14.04
CA GLU A 417 18.85 -26.56 -13.72
C GLU A 417 18.21 -27.31 -12.54
N LYS A 418 17.90 -26.60 -11.43
CA LYS A 418 17.32 -27.24 -10.24
C LYS A 418 15.82 -27.57 -10.44
N LEU A 419 14.99 -26.58 -10.79
CA LEU A 419 13.52 -26.74 -10.85
C LEU A 419 13.02 -27.38 -12.15
N LYS A 420 13.80 -27.33 -13.23
CA LYS A 420 13.52 -27.98 -14.53
C LYS A 420 12.16 -27.52 -15.09
N ASP A 421 11.42 -28.43 -15.72
CA ASP A 421 10.10 -28.22 -16.29
C ASP A 421 8.95 -28.41 -15.28
N SER A 422 9.22 -28.34 -13.97
CA SER A 422 8.20 -28.47 -12.93
C SER A 422 7.17 -27.34 -13.02
N LEU A 423 5.91 -27.67 -13.28
CA LEU A 423 4.78 -26.73 -13.25
C LEU A 423 4.33 -26.40 -11.81
N LEU A 424 3.60 -25.30 -11.65
CA LEU A 424 3.06 -24.83 -10.38
C LEU A 424 2.06 -25.82 -9.76
N SER A 425 1.24 -26.48 -10.59
CA SER A 425 0.34 -27.57 -10.22
C SER A 425 1.03 -28.80 -9.62
N ASN A 426 2.34 -28.99 -9.89
CA ASN A 426 3.10 -30.14 -9.39
C ASN A 426 3.66 -29.95 -7.97
N THR A 427 3.38 -28.81 -7.31
CA THR A 427 3.89 -28.51 -5.96
C THR A 427 3.33 -29.45 -4.90
N ILE A 428 4.18 -29.86 -3.95
CA ILE A 428 3.86 -30.86 -2.90
C ILE A 428 2.78 -30.36 -1.92
N THR A 429 2.78 -29.06 -1.63
CA THR A 429 1.70 -28.36 -0.91
C THR A 429 1.33 -27.11 -1.72
N ASN A 430 0.22 -26.46 -1.37
CA ASN A 430 -0.21 -25.25 -2.06
C ASN A 430 0.83 -24.14 -1.85
N VAL A 431 1.21 -23.43 -2.91
CA VAL A 431 2.13 -22.30 -2.81
C VAL A 431 1.51 -21.00 -3.31
N VAL A 432 2.02 -19.89 -2.78
CA VAL A 432 1.64 -18.53 -3.19
C VAL A 432 2.90 -17.70 -3.44
N ILE A 433 3.17 -17.40 -4.71
CA ILE A 433 4.32 -16.60 -5.12
C ILE A 433 3.80 -15.34 -5.84
N PRO A 434 3.87 -14.15 -5.21
CA PRO A 434 3.53 -12.89 -5.88
C PRO A 434 4.61 -12.49 -6.89
N THR A 435 4.15 -11.83 -7.95
CA THR A 435 4.93 -11.11 -8.96
C THR A 435 4.14 -9.86 -9.36
N PHE A 436 4.74 -8.93 -10.08
CA PHE A 436 4.01 -7.78 -10.64
C PHE A 436 4.15 -7.74 -12.17
N ASP A 437 3.04 -7.55 -12.90
CA ASP A 437 3.06 -7.51 -14.37
C ASP A 437 3.18 -6.08 -14.89
N ILE A 438 4.35 -5.74 -15.45
CA ILE A 438 4.65 -4.39 -15.96
C ILE A 438 3.92 -4.02 -17.27
N LYS A 439 3.29 -5.00 -17.95
CA LYS A 439 2.46 -4.75 -19.14
C LYS A 439 0.99 -4.50 -18.75
N LYS A 440 0.56 -4.97 -17.57
CA LYS A 440 -0.79 -4.78 -17.02
C LYS A 440 -0.85 -3.78 -15.86
N LEU A 441 0.29 -3.39 -15.31
CA LEU A 441 0.46 -2.53 -14.12
C LEU A 441 -0.24 -3.06 -12.85
N GLN A 442 -0.37 -4.38 -12.71
CA GLN A 442 -1.04 -5.04 -11.58
C GLN A 442 -0.26 -6.28 -11.10
N PRO A 443 -0.42 -6.71 -9.83
CA PRO A 443 0.14 -7.97 -9.35
C PRO A 443 -0.37 -9.17 -10.14
N THR A 444 0.48 -10.16 -10.32
CA THR A 444 0.09 -11.52 -10.74
C THR A 444 0.50 -12.49 -9.64
N ILE A 445 -0.50 -13.06 -8.97
CA ILE A 445 -0.31 -14.06 -7.92
C ILE A 445 -0.30 -15.45 -8.55
N PHE A 446 0.81 -16.17 -8.39
CA PHE A 446 0.88 -17.59 -8.74
C PHE A 446 0.46 -18.41 -7.52
N SER A 447 -0.71 -19.04 -7.62
CA SER A 447 -1.36 -19.79 -6.54
C SER A 447 -1.74 -21.19 -7.03
N THR A 448 -1.40 -22.22 -6.27
CA THR A 448 -1.82 -23.61 -6.59
C THR A 448 -3.35 -23.79 -6.51
N TYR A 449 -4.09 -22.86 -5.91
CA TYR A 449 -5.57 -22.84 -5.98
C TYR A 449 -6.10 -22.27 -7.30
N GLU A 450 -5.34 -21.40 -7.98
CA GLU A 450 -5.72 -20.84 -9.27
C GLU A 450 -5.33 -21.73 -10.46
N THR A 451 -4.28 -22.57 -10.35
CA THR A 451 -4.00 -23.60 -11.36
C THR A 451 -5.11 -24.64 -11.45
N LYS A 452 -5.66 -25.07 -10.29
CA LYS A 452 -6.87 -25.92 -10.18
C LYS A 452 -8.09 -25.32 -10.90
N ARG A 453 -8.12 -23.99 -11.11
CA ARG A 453 -9.21 -23.25 -11.78
C ARG A 453 -8.95 -23.03 -13.26
N SER A 454 -7.71 -22.83 -13.67
CA SER A 454 -7.39 -22.52 -15.07
C SER A 454 -5.91 -22.75 -15.41
N ALA A 455 -5.65 -23.64 -16.36
CA ALA A 455 -4.31 -23.99 -16.86
C ALA A 455 -3.47 -22.77 -17.30
N ARG A 456 -4.11 -21.66 -17.70
CA ARG A 456 -3.44 -20.37 -18.02
C ARG A 456 -2.66 -19.73 -16.85
N TYR A 457 -2.76 -20.25 -15.62
CA TYR A 457 -1.91 -19.85 -14.48
C TYR A 457 -0.83 -20.88 -14.15
N ASP A 458 -0.84 -22.06 -14.78
CA ASP A 458 0.06 -23.17 -14.49
C ASP A 458 1.40 -23.03 -15.22
N ALA A 459 2.13 -21.98 -14.85
CA ALA A 459 3.45 -21.69 -15.37
C ALA A 459 4.52 -22.61 -14.75
N LYS A 460 5.68 -22.72 -15.41
CA LYS A 460 6.85 -23.38 -14.85
C LYS A 460 7.32 -22.66 -13.58
N LEU A 461 7.57 -23.41 -12.51
CA LEU A 461 8.18 -22.89 -11.28
C LEU A 461 9.49 -22.16 -11.55
N SER A 462 10.28 -22.61 -12.54
CA SER A 462 11.51 -21.94 -12.94
C SER A 462 11.26 -20.52 -13.50
N ASP A 463 10.23 -20.32 -14.32
CA ASP A 463 9.88 -18.98 -14.82
C ASP A 463 9.20 -18.13 -13.73
N ILE A 464 8.35 -18.72 -12.87
CA ILE A 464 7.77 -18.03 -11.69
C ILE A 464 8.86 -17.54 -10.73
N CYS A 465 9.87 -18.37 -10.43
CA CYS A 465 10.97 -18.02 -9.55
C CYS A 465 11.86 -16.91 -10.14
N ILE A 466 12.18 -17.00 -11.44
CA ILE A 466 12.90 -15.92 -12.13
C ILE A 466 12.10 -14.61 -12.04
N SER A 467 10.78 -14.66 -12.26
CA SER A 467 9.90 -13.49 -12.15
C SER A 467 9.82 -12.93 -10.72
N THR A 468 9.58 -13.76 -9.71
CA THR A 468 9.46 -13.26 -8.32
C THR A 468 10.79 -12.74 -7.78
N SER A 469 11.94 -13.23 -8.27
CA SER A 469 13.27 -12.71 -7.92
C SER A 469 13.79 -11.62 -8.87
N ALA A 470 13.00 -11.14 -9.84
CA ALA A 470 13.39 -10.07 -10.77
C ALA A 470 13.34 -8.68 -10.11
N ALA A 471 14.04 -8.54 -8.97
CA ALA A 471 14.06 -7.40 -8.06
C ALA A 471 14.40 -6.09 -8.78
N PRO A 472 13.46 -5.15 -8.92
CA PRO A 472 13.73 -3.91 -9.64
C PRO A 472 14.55 -2.96 -8.74
N THR A 473 15.86 -3.07 -8.92
CA THR A 473 17.07 -2.37 -8.41
C THR A 473 18.22 -3.39 -8.44
N TYR A 474 17.96 -4.63 -8.88
CA TYR A 474 18.86 -5.78 -8.84
C TYR A 474 18.77 -6.72 -10.04
N LEU A 475 17.62 -6.98 -10.69
CA LEU A 475 17.51 -8.02 -11.74
C LEU A 475 16.52 -7.62 -12.87
N PRO A 476 16.64 -8.18 -14.10
CA PRO A 476 15.82 -7.78 -15.25
C PRO A 476 14.42 -8.40 -15.22
N ALA A 477 13.43 -7.66 -15.72
CA ALA A 477 12.07 -8.15 -15.90
C ALA A 477 12.02 -9.38 -16.82
N HIS A 478 11.26 -10.40 -16.42
CA HIS A 478 11.14 -11.68 -17.11
C HIS A 478 9.88 -11.78 -17.96
N TYR A 479 9.94 -12.51 -19.06
CA TYR A 479 8.84 -12.66 -20.01
C TYR A 479 8.67 -14.11 -20.44
N PHE A 480 7.44 -14.60 -20.37
CA PHE A 480 7.05 -15.92 -20.87
C PHE A 480 5.57 -15.95 -21.28
N LYS A 481 5.16 -17.11 -21.80
CA LYS A 481 3.79 -17.40 -22.23
C LYS A 481 3.33 -18.71 -21.58
N VAL A 482 2.04 -18.78 -21.25
CA VAL A 482 1.33 -20.02 -20.93
C VAL A 482 0.22 -20.19 -21.97
N GLU A 483 0.04 -21.40 -22.47
CA GLU A 483 -1.03 -21.76 -23.41
C GLU A 483 -1.93 -22.79 -22.72
N ASP A 484 -3.25 -22.62 -22.81
CA ASP A 484 -4.21 -23.57 -22.24
C ASP A 484 -4.57 -24.70 -23.21
N ASP A 485 -5.29 -25.72 -22.72
CA ASP A 485 -5.73 -26.90 -23.51
C ASP A 485 -6.65 -26.57 -24.70
N LYS A 486 -6.99 -25.29 -24.90
CA LYS A 486 -7.84 -24.77 -25.98
C LYS A 486 -7.07 -23.83 -26.92
N GLY A 487 -5.75 -23.67 -26.74
CA GLY A 487 -4.88 -22.81 -27.55
C GLY A 487 -4.92 -21.32 -27.17
N ASN A 488 -5.46 -20.95 -26.01
CA ASN A 488 -5.47 -19.55 -25.57
C ASN A 488 -4.13 -19.19 -24.92
N ILE A 489 -3.42 -18.24 -25.52
CA ILE A 489 -2.10 -17.80 -25.06
C ILE A 489 -2.24 -16.63 -24.07
N ARG A 490 -1.76 -16.81 -22.84
CA ARG A 490 -1.59 -15.76 -21.83
C ARG A 490 -0.13 -15.30 -21.79
N GLU A 491 0.09 -14.00 -22.00
CA GLU A 491 1.42 -13.39 -21.84
C GLU A 491 1.64 -12.88 -20.40
N HIS A 492 2.86 -13.09 -19.91
CA HIS A 492 3.34 -12.63 -18.60
C HIS A 492 4.58 -11.74 -18.80
N ASN A 493 4.55 -10.52 -18.29
CA ASN A 493 5.66 -9.55 -18.37
C ASN A 493 5.99 -9.10 -16.94
N LEU A 494 6.82 -9.86 -16.23
CA LEU A 494 6.84 -9.85 -14.77
C LEU A 494 8.13 -9.31 -14.15
N ILE A 495 7.97 -8.70 -12.98
CA ILE A 495 9.02 -8.31 -12.03
C ILE A 495 8.70 -8.89 -10.65
N ASP A 496 9.62 -8.66 -9.70
CA ASP A 496 9.58 -9.17 -8.32
C ASP A 496 8.23 -8.96 -7.62
N GLY A 497 7.90 -9.85 -6.67
CA GLY A 497 6.71 -9.72 -5.84
C GLY A 497 6.81 -8.63 -4.76
N GLY A 498 8.02 -8.22 -4.35
CA GLY A 498 8.27 -7.28 -3.26
C GLY A 498 7.75 -5.87 -3.53
N VAL A 499 7.69 -5.55 -4.82
CA VAL A 499 6.93 -4.46 -5.47
C VAL A 499 5.51 -4.31 -4.94
N ALA A 500 4.85 -5.44 -4.66
CA ALA A 500 3.43 -5.50 -4.30
C ALA A 500 3.19 -6.05 -2.89
N ALA A 501 4.04 -6.97 -2.42
CA ALA A 501 4.02 -7.53 -1.08
C ALA A 501 5.37 -8.16 -0.72
N ASN A 502 6.28 -7.36 -0.16
CA ASN A 502 7.58 -7.85 0.32
C ASN A 502 7.43 -8.85 1.49
N ASN A 503 6.35 -8.72 2.28
CA ASN A 503 5.88 -9.72 3.23
C ASN A 503 4.61 -10.40 2.68
N PRO A 504 4.69 -11.61 2.07
CA PRO A 504 3.54 -12.25 1.41
C PRO A 504 2.53 -12.87 2.39
N CYS A 505 2.76 -12.77 3.71
CA CYS A 505 1.94 -13.38 4.75
C CYS A 505 0.44 -13.07 4.59
N LEU A 506 0.07 -11.81 4.34
CA LEU A 506 -1.33 -11.43 4.18
C LEU A 506 -1.95 -11.94 2.87
N ILE A 507 -1.15 -12.19 1.82
CA ILE A 507 -1.62 -12.83 0.59
C ILE A 507 -1.91 -14.32 0.86
N ALA A 508 -1.03 -15.01 1.60
CA ALA A 508 -1.25 -16.41 2.00
C ALA A 508 -2.56 -16.58 2.79
N ILE A 509 -2.79 -15.70 3.78
CA ILE A 509 -4.04 -15.64 4.55
C ILE A 509 -5.23 -15.36 3.60
N SER A 510 -5.10 -14.37 2.71
CA SER A 510 -6.17 -13.99 1.77
C SER A 510 -6.55 -15.11 0.79
N GLU A 511 -5.58 -15.88 0.28
CA GLU A 511 -5.85 -17.04 -0.59
C GLU A 511 -6.61 -18.12 0.18
N VAL A 512 -6.20 -18.46 1.40
CA VAL A 512 -6.95 -19.40 2.27
C VAL A 512 -8.36 -18.87 2.57
N SER A 513 -8.51 -17.58 2.87
CA SER A 513 -9.83 -16.94 3.08
C SER A 513 -10.72 -16.99 1.83
N LYS A 514 -10.18 -16.92 0.61
CA LYS A 514 -10.94 -17.13 -0.63
C LYS A 514 -11.44 -18.56 -0.77
N GLU A 515 -10.62 -19.56 -0.40
CA GLU A 515 -11.03 -20.96 -0.46
C GLU A 515 -12.13 -21.27 0.55
N ILE A 516 -12.01 -20.75 1.78
CA ILE A 516 -13.05 -20.82 2.81
C ILE A 516 -14.35 -20.15 2.32
N LEU A 517 -14.27 -18.97 1.71
CA LEU A 517 -15.43 -18.25 1.15
C LEU A 517 -16.10 -19.01 -0.01
N LYS A 518 -15.35 -19.85 -0.72
CA LYS A 518 -15.83 -20.71 -1.83
C LYS A 518 -16.25 -22.10 -1.38
N GLU A 519 -16.39 -22.33 -0.06
CA GLU A 519 -16.79 -23.61 0.55
C GLU A 519 -15.91 -24.80 0.11
N ASN A 520 -14.61 -24.55 -0.10
CA ASN A 520 -13.65 -25.57 -0.49
C ASN A 520 -13.57 -26.69 0.60
N PRO A 521 -13.82 -27.96 0.27
CA PRO A 521 -13.93 -29.06 1.24
C PRO A 521 -12.62 -29.44 1.93
N ASP A 522 -11.47 -28.95 1.45
CA ASP A 522 -10.18 -29.08 2.16
C ASP A 522 -10.19 -28.29 3.50
N PHE A 523 -11.10 -27.32 3.65
CA PHE A 523 -11.25 -26.48 4.84
C PHE A 523 -12.50 -26.81 5.65
N PHE A 524 -12.38 -26.79 6.98
CA PHE A 524 -13.51 -26.95 7.90
C PHE A 524 -14.37 -25.68 7.95
N PRO A 525 -15.70 -25.76 8.22
CA PRO A 525 -16.58 -24.60 8.15
C PRO A 525 -16.24 -23.50 9.16
N ILE A 526 -15.56 -22.46 8.68
CA ILE A 526 -15.21 -21.24 9.43
C ILE A 526 -15.57 -19.99 8.64
N LYS A 527 -15.58 -18.84 9.32
CA LYS A 527 -15.77 -17.55 8.63
C LYS A 527 -14.43 -17.15 8.00
N PRO A 528 -14.40 -16.59 6.77
CA PRO A 528 -13.15 -16.19 6.12
C PRO A 528 -12.24 -15.24 6.91
N MET A 529 -12.78 -14.54 7.92
CA MET A 529 -12.07 -13.62 8.81
C MET A 529 -11.82 -14.18 10.23
N ASP A 530 -12.00 -15.48 10.47
CA ASP A 530 -11.76 -16.13 11.78
C ASP A 530 -10.26 -16.44 11.98
N TYR A 531 -9.40 -15.41 11.97
CA TYR A 531 -7.94 -15.59 11.99
C TYR A 531 -7.41 -16.24 13.27
N GLY A 532 -8.21 -16.34 14.34
CA GLY A 532 -7.91 -17.18 15.51
C GLY A 532 -7.88 -18.69 15.23
N ARG A 533 -8.14 -19.11 13.99
CA ARG A 533 -7.94 -20.47 13.47
C ARG A 533 -6.68 -20.63 12.61
N PHE A 534 -5.95 -19.56 12.34
CA PHE A 534 -4.77 -19.57 11.49
C PHE A 534 -3.50 -19.65 12.35
N LEU A 535 -2.68 -20.68 12.13
CA LEU A 535 -1.35 -20.80 12.74
C LEU A 535 -0.30 -20.34 11.73
N VAL A 536 0.34 -19.20 11.99
CA VAL A 536 1.12 -18.46 10.99
C VAL A 536 2.53 -18.17 11.51
N ILE A 537 3.53 -18.56 10.73
CA ILE A 537 4.92 -18.12 10.92
C ILE A 537 5.34 -17.25 9.74
N SER A 538 5.94 -16.09 10.03
CA SER A 538 6.49 -15.16 9.06
C SER A 538 7.97 -14.96 9.36
N ILE A 539 8.83 -15.25 8.39
CA ILE A 539 10.29 -15.14 8.53
C ILE A 539 10.76 -14.06 7.56
N GLY A 540 11.49 -13.06 8.08
CA GLY A 540 12.12 -12.01 7.28
C GLY A 540 13.60 -12.27 7.02
N THR A 541 14.17 -11.50 6.08
CA THR A 541 15.61 -11.51 5.74
C THR A 541 16.46 -10.62 6.66
N GLY A 542 15.85 -9.99 7.66
CA GLY A 542 16.45 -8.91 8.45
C GLY A 542 16.31 -7.54 7.79
N ALA A 543 16.66 -6.50 8.54
CA ALA A 543 16.59 -5.10 8.17
C ALA A 543 17.82 -4.33 8.68
N PRO A 544 18.17 -3.18 8.08
CA PRO A 544 19.26 -2.33 8.56
C PRO A 544 19.03 -1.87 10.00
N LYS A 545 20.08 -1.98 10.81
CA LYS A 545 20.24 -1.36 12.12
C LYS A 545 20.00 0.14 12.00
N VAL A 546 19.41 0.76 13.03
CA VAL A 546 19.17 2.21 13.10
C VAL A 546 20.47 2.98 13.38
N GLU A 547 21.42 2.91 12.47
CA GLU A 547 22.53 3.86 12.36
C GLU A 547 22.06 5.06 11.53
N GLN A 548 22.43 6.28 11.95
CA GLN A 548 21.89 7.52 11.39
C GLN A 548 22.57 7.91 10.07
N GLU A 549 22.72 6.96 9.14
CA GLU A 549 23.49 7.11 7.89
C GLU A 549 22.93 8.21 6.98
N TYR A 550 21.62 8.42 7.07
CA TYR A 550 20.87 9.39 6.28
C TYR A 550 20.13 10.36 7.21
N ASN A 551 20.17 11.64 6.85
CA ASN A 551 19.36 12.67 7.49
C ASN A 551 19.01 13.76 6.48
N SER A 552 17.98 14.55 6.76
CA SER A 552 17.49 15.57 5.85
C SER A 552 18.45 16.74 5.55
N SER A 553 19.49 16.99 6.34
CA SER A 553 20.51 17.99 5.96
C SER A 553 21.44 17.50 4.85
N MET A 554 21.42 16.17 4.60
CA MET A 554 21.94 15.51 3.41
C MET A 554 20.82 15.36 2.37
N ALA A 555 19.68 14.77 2.74
CA ALA A 555 18.60 14.45 1.78
C ALA A 555 17.85 15.66 1.17
N ALA A 556 17.91 16.84 1.78
CA ALA A 556 17.43 18.09 1.16
C ALA A 556 18.43 18.70 0.16
N LYS A 557 19.65 18.16 0.06
CA LYS A 557 20.66 18.47 -0.97
C LYS A 557 20.76 17.37 -2.03
N TRP A 558 20.15 16.22 -1.79
CA TRP A 558 20.19 15.06 -2.67
C TRP A 558 19.47 15.33 -3.98
N GLY A 559 20.16 15.07 -5.08
CA GLY A 559 19.54 15.00 -6.39
C GLY A 559 18.87 13.64 -6.62
N ILE A 560 18.40 13.45 -7.85
CA ILE A 560 18.00 12.15 -8.39
C ILE A 560 19.08 11.08 -8.16
N VAL A 561 20.35 11.45 -8.28
CA VAL A 561 21.48 10.51 -8.16
C VAL A 561 21.62 10.00 -6.74
N ASP A 562 21.63 10.87 -5.72
CA ASP A 562 21.80 10.45 -4.33
C ASP A 562 20.62 9.61 -3.81
N TRP A 563 19.38 9.93 -4.20
CA TRP A 563 18.20 9.14 -3.82
C TRP A 563 18.22 7.70 -4.39
N LEU A 564 18.92 7.50 -5.52
CA LEU A 564 19.10 6.19 -6.14
C LEU A 564 20.42 5.52 -5.77
N PHE A 565 21.45 6.29 -5.40
CA PHE A 565 22.77 5.79 -5.09
C PHE A 565 23.53 6.73 -4.15
N HIS A 566 23.50 6.45 -2.83
CA HIS A 566 24.32 7.15 -1.84
C HIS A 566 25.28 6.16 -1.17
N LYS A 567 26.60 6.42 -1.28
CA LYS A 567 27.70 5.63 -0.71
C LYS A 567 27.78 4.13 -1.07
N GLY A 568 26.90 3.60 -1.93
CA GLY A 568 26.84 2.18 -2.31
C GLY A 568 25.44 1.58 -2.27
N TYR A 569 24.55 2.18 -1.47
CA TYR A 569 23.18 1.75 -1.23
C TYR A 569 22.18 2.45 -2.17
N THR A 570 20.91 2.03 -2.13
CA THR A 570 19.80 2.48 -2.98
C THR A 570 18.62 3.04 -2.15
N PRO A 571 18.77 4.23 -1.52
CA PRO A 571 17.87 4.68 -0.45
C PRO A 571 16.37 4.65 -0.80
N LEU A 572 16.00 5.03 -2.03
CA LEU A 572 14.60 5.05 -2.46
C LEU A 572 13.96 3.65 -2.52
N PHE A 573 14.72 2.61 -2.87
CA PHE A 573 14.20 1.22 -2.93
C PHE A 573 14.13 0.58 -1.56
N GLU A 574 15.16 0.80 -0.72
CA GLU A 574 15.20 0.35 0.67
C GLU A 574 14.02 0.92 1.47
N VAL A 575 13.77 2.23 1.37
CA VAL A 575 12.60 2.93 1.93
C VAL A 575 11.29 2.20 1.65
N PHE A 576 11.03 1.90 0.39
CA PHE A 576 9.73 1.39 -0.04
C PHE A 576 9.55 -0.10 0.27
N THR A 577 10.58 -0.91 0.02
CA THR A 577 10.52 -2.35 0.27
C THR A 577 10.48 -2.68 1.76
N GLN A 578 11.16 -1.90 2.61
CA GLN A 578 11.09 -2.04 4.06
C GLN A 578 9.72 -1.57 4.60
N SER A 579 9.26 -0.36 4.26
CA SER A 579 7.95 0.13 4.73
C SER A 579 6.76 -0.75 4.31
N SER A 580 6.83 -1.36 3.12
CA SER A 580 5.86 -2.37 2.67
C SER A 580 5.85 -3.63 3.55
N ALA A 581 7.02 -4.11 4.00
CA ALA A 581 7.13 -5.25 4.89
C ALA A 581 6.65 -4.95 6.32
N ASP A 582 7.05 -3.78 6.86
CA ASP A 582 6.74 -3.33 8.21
C ASP A 582 5.24 -3.08 8.40
N MET A 583 4.59 -2.45 7.42
CA MET A 583 3.14 -2.23 7.46
C MET A 583 2.35 -3.54 7.51
N ILE A 584 2.79 -4.59 6.81
CA ILE A 584 2.15 -5.92 6.87
C ILE A 584 2.36 -6.59 8.24
N ASP A 585 3.53 -6.43 8.86
CA ASP A 585 3.77 -6.96 10.21
C ASP A 585 2.97 -6.19 11.27
N TYR A 586 2.81 -4.87 11.11
CA TYR A 586 1.90 -4.05 11.91
C TYR A 586 0.44 -4.52 11.75
N TYR A 587 -0.05 -4.73 10.52
CA TYR A 587 -1.42 -5.23 10.30
C TYR A 587 -1.65 -6.61 10.91
N ASN A 588 -0.74 -7.56 10.71
CA ASN A 588 -0.87 -8.89 11.33
C ASN A 588 -0.84 -8.77 12.85
N SER A 589 0.09 -7.98 13.41
CA SER A 589 0.18 -7.72 14.85
C SER A 589 -1.11 -7.12 15.40
N VAL A 590 -1.73 -6.14 14.72
CA VAL A 590 -3.03 -5.56 15.09
C VAL A 590 -4.13 -6.62 15.03
N VAL A 591 -4.28 -7.37 13.92
CA VAL A 591 -5.41 -8.29 13.73
C VAL A 591 -5.35 -9.48 14.68
N PHE A 592 -4.18 -10.10 14.85
CA PHE A 592 -4.05 -11.25 15.77
C PHE A 592 -4.20 -10.82 17.24
N GLN A 593 -3.70 -9.64 17.66
CA GLN A 593 -3.97 -9.10 19.01
C GLN A 593 -5.45 -8.72 19.21
N ALA A 594 -6.10 -8.10 18.21
CA ALA A 594 -7.52 -7.77 18.26
C ALA A 594 -8.43 -8.99 18.38
N LEU A 595 -7.97 -10.15 17.92
CA LEU A 595 -8.64 -11.46 18.02
C LEU A 595 -8.15 -12.31 19.21
N ARG A 596 -7.32 -11.76 20.12
CA ARG A 596 -6.72 -12.48 21.27
C ARG A 596 -6.05 -13.80 20.86
N SER A 597 -5.38 -13.76 19.72
CA SER A 597 -4.80 -14.89 19.01
C SER A 597 -3.31 -14.65 18.69
N GLU A 598 -2.68 -13.69 19.36
CA GLU A 598 -1.33 -13.18 19.10
C GLU A 598 -0.22 -14.23 19.17
N ASP A 599 -0.40 -15.32 19.92
CA ASP A 599 0.54 -16.44 19.98
C ASP A 599 0.41 -17.41 18.79
N SER A 600 -0.63 -17.25 17.96
CA SER A 600 -0.79 -17.95 16.68
C SER A 600 -0.06 -17.26 15.53
N TYR A 601 0.50 -16.06 15.76
CA TYR A 601 1.34 -15.33 14.81
C TYR A 601 2.77 -15.18 15.33
N LEU A 602 3.72 -15.87 14.69
CA LEU A 602 5.14 -15.82 15.00
C LEU A 602 5.91 -15.09 13.89
N ARG A 603 6.33 -13.85 14.14
CA ARG A 603 7.30 -13.13 13.31
C ARG A 603 8.73 -13.41 13.80
N ILE A 604 9.65 -13.70 12.89
CA ILE A 604 11.10 -13.79 13.16
C ILE A 604 11.83 -12.89 12.17
N GLN A 605 12.63 -11.97 12.71
CA GLN A 605 13.20 -10.82 12.01
C GLN A 605 14.45 -10.33 12.77
N GLU A 606 15.44 -9.80 12.05
CA GLU A 606 16.67 -9.22 12.61
C GLU A 606 16.75 -7.72 12.28
N ASP A 607 16.48 -6.84 13.24
CA ASP A 607 16.42 -5.37 13.04
C ASP A 607 17.77 -4.68 13.34
N GLY A 608 18.87 -5.35 13.01
CA GLY A 608 20.22 -5.01 13.49
C GLY A 608 21.37 -5.25 12.50
N LEU A 609 21.08 -5.42 11.21
CA LEU A 609 22.11 -5.60 10.17
C LEU A 609 22.91 -4.31 9.94
N SER A 610 24.23 -4.36 9.85
CA SER A 610 25.07 -3.16 9.65
C SER A 610 26.21 -3.41 8.69
N GLY A 611 26.54 -2.43 7.84
CA GLY A 611 27.59 -2.57 6.83
C GLY A 611 27.20 -3.54 5.72
N THR A 612 28.16 -4.36 5.26
CA THR A 612 27.95 -5.31 4.15
C THR A 612 26.82 -6.32 4.42
N GLU A 613 26.56 -6.64 5.68
CA GLU A 613 25.50 -7.54 6.13
C GLU A 613 24.09 -6.95 5.94
N ALA A 614 23.97 -5.63 5.74
CA ALA A 614 22.71 -4.96 5.42
C ALA A 614 22.44 -4.89 3.90
N SER A 615 23.43 -5.18 3.03
CA SER A 615 23.19 -5.19 1.58
C SER A 615 22.60 -6.52 1.11
N VAL A 616 21.55 -6.43 0.29
CA VAL A 616 20.88 -7.59 -0.33
C VAL A 616 21.69 -8.27 -1.44
N ASP A 617 22.84 -7.70 -1.85
CA ASP A 617 23.63 -8.18 -3.00
C ASP A 617 25.14 -8.39 -2.74
N VAL A 618 25.66 -8.11 -1.54
CA VAL A 618 27.10 -8.30 -1.23
C VAL A 618 27.37 -9.77 -0.92
N ALA A 619 27.43 -10.59 -1.95
CA ALA A 619 27.62 -12.03 -1.84
C ALA A 619 29.11 -12.45 -1.81
N THR A 620 29.96 -11.75 -1.04
CA THR A 620 31.30 -12.30 -0.73
C THR A 620 31.14 -13.50 0.20
N LYS A 621 32.09 -14.44 0.16
CA LYS A 621 32.05 -15.63 1.02
C LYS A 621 31.97 -15.23 2.50
N GLU A 622 32.76 -14.25 2.89
CA GLU A 622 32.88 -13.77 4.27
C GLU A 622 31.58 -13.09 4.72
N ASN A 623 30.88 -12.39 3.84
CA ASN A 623 29.59 -11.77 4.16
C ASN A 623 28.49 -12.83 4.31
N LEU A 624 28.45 -13.83 3.43
CA LEU A 624 27.52 -14.95 3.53
C LEU A 624 27.77 -15.78 4.80
N GLU A 625 29.03 -16.00 5.20
CA GLU A 625 29.38 -16.65 6.47
C GLU A 625 28.94 -15.80 7.68
N ARG A 626 29.09 -14.47 7.65
CA ARG A 626 28.58 -13.58 8.71
C ARG A 626 27.05 -13.55 8.78
N LEU A 627 26.33 -13.61 7.64
CA LEU A 627 24.87 -13.75 7.62
C LEU A 627 24.40 -15.08 8.24
N VAL A 628 25.16 -16.17 8.05
CA VAL A 628 24.91 -17.45 8.75
C VAL A 628 25.09 -17.29 10.27
N GLU A 629 26.18 -16.66 10.72
CA GLU A 629 26.36 -16.36 12.15
C GLU A 629 25.24 -15.49 12.72
N ILE A 630 24.74 -14.52 11.96
CA ILE A 630 23.63 -13.65 12.37
C ILE A 630 22.35 -14.46 12.56
N GLY A 631 22.02 -15.37 11.64
CA GLY A 631 20.89 -16.29 11.80
C GLY A 631 21.03 -17.19 13.04
N GLU A 632 22.22 -17.70 13.31
CA GLU A 632 22.50 -18.53 14.49
C GLU A 632 22.47 -17.73 15.81
N LYS A 633 22.82 -16.44 15.78
CA LYS A 633 22.66 -15.49 16.90
C LYS A 633 21.20 -15.06 17.10
N LEU A 634 20.42 -14.88 16.03
CA LEU A 634 19.01 -14.49 16.07
C LEU A 634 18.16 -15.51 16.83
N LEU A 635 18.46 -16.81 16.72
CA LEU A 635 17.85 -17.88 17.52
C LEU A 635 17.96 -17.62 19.04
N LYS A 636 19.05 -17.00 19.49
CA LYS A 636 19.34 -16.71 20.90
C LYS A 636 18.82 -15.34 21.36
N LYS A 637 18.36 -14.49 20.44
CA LYS A 637 17.72 -13.22 20.81
C LYS A 637 16.35 -13.47 21.47
N PRO A 638 15.88 -12.54 22.33
CA PRO A 638 14.50 -12.55 22.81
C PRO A 638 13.50 -12.58 21.65
N LEU A 639 12.35 -13.21 21.88
CA LEU A 639 11.19 -13.07 21.02
C LEU A 639 10.65 -11.64 21.17
N SER A 640 10.46 -10.96 20.04
CA SER A 640 9.95 -9.58 19.97
C SER A 640 8.67 -9.49 19.16
N ARG A 641 7.91 -8.40 19.31
CA ARG A 641 6.69 -8.10 18.56
C ARG A 641 6.58 -6.58 18.38
N VAL A 642 5.90 -6.12 17.33
CA VAL A 642 5.66 -4.68 17.13
C VAL A 642 4.75 -4.13 18.22
N ASN A 643 5.24 -3.15 18.97
CA ASN A 643 4.45 -2.37 19.91
C ASN A 643 3.54 -1.41 19.10
N LEU A 644 2.23 -1.52 19.31
CA LEU A 644 1.23 -0.79 18.52
C LEU A 644 1.13 0.71 18.85
N GLU A 645 1.75 1.15 19.94
CA GLU A 645 1.84 2.56 20.37
C GLU A 645 3.06 3.26 19.79
N THR A 646 4.24 2.62 19.86
CA THR A 646 5.52 3.18 19.38
C THR A 646 5.77 2.91 17.90
N GLY A 647 5.20 1.83 17.36
CA GLY A 647 5.50 1.31 16.03
C GLY A 647 6.83 0.53 15.95
N LEU A 648 7.48 0.27 17.08
CA LEU A 648 8.81 -0.37 17.13
C LEU A 648 8.72 -1.85 17.51
N THR A 649 9.65 -2.67 17.01
CA THR A 649 9.86 -4.05 17.45
C THR A 649 10.43 -4.07 18.87
N GLU A 650 9.66 -4.56 19.85
CA GLU A 650 10.05 -4.57 21.26
C GLU A 650 10.05 -6.01 21.83
N PRO A 651 11.02 -6.39 22.69
CA PRO A 651 11.07 -7.73 23.31
C PRO A 651 9.85 -8.03 24.17
N ILE A 652 9.25 -9.21 23.99
CA ILE A 652 8.15 -9.70 24.84
C ILE A 652 8.76 -10.17 26.17
N PRO A 653 8.44 -9.56 27.34
CA PRO A 653 9.12 -9.86 28.60
C PRO A 653 9.01 -11.33 29.07
N THR A 654 7.99 -12.05 28.60
CA THR A 654 7.71 -13.47 28.90
C THR A 654 7.86 -14.40 27.68
N GLY A 655 8.25 -13.89 26.51
CA GLY A 655 8.26 -14.64 25.25
C GLY A 655 9.34 -15.73 25.15
N GLY A 656 10.39 -15.64 25.98
CA GLY A 656 11.61 -16.43 25.85
C GLY A 656 12.44 -16.00 24.63
N THR A 657 13.23 -16.92 24.08
CA THR A 657 14.03 -16.72 22.88
C THR A 657 13.30 -17.15 21.59
N ASN A 658 13.81 -16.71 20.44
CA ASN A 658 13.31 -17.15 19.13
C ASN A 658 13.44 -18.67 18.92
N GLU A 659 14.49 -19.30 19.45
CA GLU A 659 14.66 -20.76 19.45
C GLU A 659 13.55 -21.48 20.24
N GLU A 660 13.19 -20.95 21.41
CA GLU A 660 12.10 -21.50 22.23
C GLU A 660 10.74 -21.27 21.57
N ALA A 661 10.53 -20.12 20.94
CA ALA A 661 9.35 -19.84 20.13
C ALA A 661 9.19 -20.83 18.96
N LEU A 662 10.28 -21.08 18.22
CA LEU A 662 10.33 -22.09 17.14
C LEU A 662 10.04 -23.50 17.65
N LYS A 663 10.58 -23.89 18.82
CA LYS A 663 10.28 -25.20 19.43
C LYS A 663 8.80 -25.33 19.82
N ARG A 664 8.18 -24.27 20.34
CA ARG A 664 6.73 -24.23 20.62
C ARG A 664 5.93 -24.35 19.32
N PHE A 665 6.27 -23.58 18.29
CA PHE A 665 5.58 -23.58 16.99
C PHE A 665 5.71 -24.93 16.26
N ALA A 666 6.90 -25.53 16.24
CA ALA A 666 7.11 -26.85 15.68
C ALA A 666 6.31 -27.94 16.41
N LYS A 667 6.13 -27.84 17.73
CA LYS A 667 5.24 -28.73 18.48
C LYS A 667 3.77 -28.56 18.04
N LEU A 668 3.29 -27.33 17.86
CA LEU A 668 1.92 -27.08 17.37
C LEU A 668 1.68 -27.72 15.99
N LEU A 669 2.63 -27.57 15.05
CA LEU A 669 2.55 -28.21 13.73
C LEU A 669 2.53 -29.75 13.81
N VAL A 670 3.36 -30.34 14.68
CA VAL A 670 3.39 -31.80 14.88
C VAL A 670 2.09 -32.31 15.53
N ASP A 671 1.55 -31.59 16.51
CA ASP A 671 0.32 -31.99 17.19
C ASP A 671 -0.91 -31.82 16.27
N GLU A 672 -0.97 -30.77 15.44
CA GLU A 672 -2.02 -30.58 14.44
C GLU A 672 -1.94 -31.61 13.31
N ARG A 673 -0.73 -31.92 12.79
CA ARG A 673 -0.56 -33.00 11.81
C ARG A 673 -1.03 -34.34 12.36
N ARG A 674 -0.65 -34.68 13.61
CA ARG A 674 -1.15 -35.88 14.31
C ARG A 674 -2.67 -35.87 14.49
N LEU A 675 -3.26 -34.71 14.79
CA LEU A 675 -4.72 -34.58 14.92
C LEU A 675 -5.42 -34.89 13.58
N ARG A 676 -4.88 -34.40 12.46
CA ARG A 676 -5.38 -34.72 11.12
C ARG A 676 -5.16 -36.19 10.74
N GLU A 677 -3.98 -36.74 11.00
CA GLU A 677 -3.68 -38.16 10.79
C GLU A 677 -4.64 -39.06 11.62
N SER A 678 -4.95 -38.70 12.87
CA SER A 678 -5.91 -39.42 13.73
C SER A 678 -7.37 -39.34 13.28
N ARG A 679 -7.70 -38.38 12.39
CA ARG A 679 -9.03 -38.19 11.78
C ARG A 679 -9.10 -38.74 10.34
N SER A 680 -7.96 -39.13 9.77
CA SER A 680 -7.86 -39.68 8.42
C SER A 680 -8.30 -41.15 8.40
N PRO A 681 -9.05 -41.61 7.38
CA PRO A 681 -9.31 -43.04 7.18
C PRO A 681 -8.07 -43.80 6.67
N VAL A 682 -6.94 -43.12 6.42
CA VAL A 682 -5.68 -43.71 5.93
C VAL A 682 -4.62 -43.65 7.03
N THR A 683 -4.29 -44.81 7.60
CA THR A 683 -3.24 -44.93 8.62
C THR A 683 -1.84 -44.75 8.03
N LYS A 684 -1.16 -43.65 8.40
CA LYS A 684 0.30 -43.58 8.53
C LYS A 684 0.63 -43.38 10.01
N ASN A 685 1.46 -44.25 10.57
CA ASN A 685 1.72 -44.28 12.02
C ASN A 685 3.15 -43.83 12.41
N GLU A 686 3.97 -43.42 11.45
CA GLU A 686 5.32 -42.94 11.70
C GLU A 686 5.45 -41.50 11.18
N LEU A 687 5.85 -40.58 12.08
CA LEU A 687 6.36 -39.27 11.68
C LEU A 687 7.68 -39.49 10.94
N ASP A 688 7.93 -38.72 9.87
CA ASP A 688 9.04 -38.91 8.94
C ASP A 688 10.47 -38.78 9.56
N GLY A 689 10.61 -38.50 10.86
CA GLY A 689 11.90 -38.43 11.55
C GLY A 689 12.84 -37.38 10.95
N GLU A 690 14.07 -37.77 10.62
CA GLU A 690 15.03 -36.91 9.90
C GLU A 690 14.61 -36.63 8.43
N ASP A 691 13.67 -37.42 7.90
CA ASP A 691 13.06 -37.23 6.58
C ASP A 691 11.83 -36.30 6.57
N ALA A 692 11.50 -35.66 7.70
CA ALA A 692 10.52 -34.57 7.74
C ALA A 692 10.91 -33.42 6.77
N ARG A 693 9.94 -32.89 6.03
CA ARG A 693 10.07 -31.71 5.17
C ARG A 693 8.97 -30.71 5.53
N LEU A 694 9.25 -29.41 5.41
CA LEU A 694 8.30 -28.37 5.84
C LEU A 694 6.96 -28.43 5.06
N ALA A 695 7.00 -28.78 3.77
CA ALA A 695 5.80 -28.99 2.97
C ALA A 695 4.86 -30.09 3.49
N ASP A 696 5.35 -31.02 4.34
CA ASP A 696 4.52 -32.06 4.95
C ASP A 696 3.69 -31.53 6.16
N TYR A 697 3.86 -30.25 6.56
CA TYR A 697 3.28 -29.67 7.78
C TYR A 697 2.53 -28.34 7.56
N PHE A 698 2.62 -27.73 6.37
CA PHE A 698 1.98 -26.44 6.06
C PHE A 698 0.94 -26.59 4.94
N ASP A 699 -0.28 -26.12 5.19
CA ASP A 699 -1.39 -26.06 4.20
C ASP A 699 -1.09 -25.14 3.02
N ILE A 700 -0.26 -24.12 3.25
CA ILE A 700 0.16 -23.14 2.26
C ILE A 700 1.57 -22.63 2.62
N ILE A 701 2.45 -22.50 1.63
CA ILE A 701 3.75 -21.84 1.79
C ILE A 701 3.83 -20.67 0.82
N ALA A 702 4.10 -19.47 1.33
CA ALA A 702 4.12 -18.25 0.54
C ALA A 702 5.49 -17.57 0.59
N GLY A 703 5.93 -17.04 -0.54
CA GLY A 703 7.27 -16.51 -0.66
C GLY A 703 7.42 -15.49 -1.79
N THR A 704 8.03 -14.36 -1.44
CA THR A 704 8.38 -13.27 -2.36
C THR A 704 9.89 -13.28 -2.61
N SER A 705 10.35 -13.02 -3.83
CA SER A 705 11.77 -12.90 -4.16
C SER A 705 12.61 -14.10 -3.68
N THR A 706 13.67 -13.90 -2.91
CA THR A 706 14.43 -14.94 -2.18
C THR A 706 13.52 -15.95 -1.47
N GLY A 707 12.46 -15.51 -0.80
CA GLY A 707 11.49 -16.39 -0.14
C GLY A 707 10.65 -17.20 -1.13
N GLY A 708 10.37 -16.67 -2.31
CA GLY A 708 9.69 -17.38 -3.41
C GLY A 708 10.57 -18.48 -4.01
N LEU A 709 11.88 -18.22 -4.09
CA LEU A 709 12.85 -19.23 -4.48
C LEU A 709 12.94 -20.38 -3.46
N VAL A 710 13.05 -20.05 -2.18
CA VAL A 710 13.04 -21.03 -1.07
C VAL A 710 11.71 -21.81 -1.04
N THR A 711 10.58 -21.15 -1.28
CA THR A 711 9.26 -21.79 -1.39
C THR A 711 9.25 -22.86 -2.49
N ALA A 712 9.73 -22.52 -3.70
CA ALA A 712 9.80 -23.50 -4.79
C ALA A 712 10.80 -24.63 -4.51
N MET A 713 11.95 -24.37 -3.88
CA MET A 713 12.90 -25.41 -3.49
C MET A 713 12.29 -26.39 -2.46
N LEU A 714 11.52 -25.89 -1.49
CA LEU A 714 10.85 -26.69 -0.46
C LEU A 714 9.58 -27.40 -0.94
N THR A 715 9.11 -27.16 -2.17
CA THR A 715 7.81 -27.69 -2.65
C THR A 715 7.84 -28.26 -4.07
N ALA A 716 8.88 -28.05 -4.86
CA ALA A 716 9.06 -28.73 -6.13
C ALA A 716 9.30 -30.24 -5.89
N PRO A 717 8.63 -31.13 -6.64
CA PRO A 717 8.74 -32.57 -6.43
C PRO A 717 10.06 -33.12 -6.98
N ASN A 718 10.66 -34.05 -6.23
CA ASN A 718 11.61 -35.01 -6.77
C ASN A 718 10.86 -36.15 -7.52
N LYS A 719 11.61 -37.16 -7.99
CA LYS A 719 11.02 -38.31 -8.70
C LYS A 719 10.00 -39.11 -7.86
N ASP A 720 10.14 -39.06 -6.55
CA ASP A 720 9.40 -39.85 -5.56
C ASP A 720 8.20 -39.08 -4.96
N LYS A 721 7.88 -37.91 -5.54
CA LYS A 721 6.88 -36.95 -5.03
C LYS A 721 7.13 -36.50 -3.58
N ARG A 722 8.40 -36.29 -3.22
CA ARG A 722 8.83 -35.59 -2.01
C ARG A 722 9.49 -34.26 -2.38
N PRO A 723 9.54 -33.26 -1.49
CA PRO A 723 10.29 -32.01 -1.72
C PRO A 723 11.72 -32.25 -2.17
N MET A 724 12.15 -31.55 -3.23
CA MET A 724 13.48 -31.71 -3.82
C MET A 724 14.61 -31.24 -2.88
N PHE A 725 14.32 -30.28 -2.00
CA PHE A 725 15.24 -29.80 -0.98
C PHE A 725 14.60 -29.86 0.41
N ALA A 726 15.39 -30.18 1.44
CA ALA A 726 15.05 -29.93 2.83
C ALA A 726 15.53 -28.54 3.27
N ALA A 727 14.99 -28.01 4.37
CA ALA A 727 15.36 -26.67 4.87
C ALA A 727 16.87 -26.53 5.18
N LYS A 728 17.54 -27.63 5.55
CA LYS A 728 18.99 -27.67 5.79
C LYS A 728 19.84 -27.45 4.52
N ASP A 729 19.29 -27.75 3.34
CA ASP A 729 20.01 -27.71 2.05
C ASP A 729 20.01 -26.28 1.44
N ILE A 730 19.14 -25.40 1.94
CA ILE A 730 19.01 -24.00 1.51
C ILE A 730 20.28 -23.19 1.86
N LYS A 731 20.86 -23.38 3.06
CA LYS A 731 22.10 -22.69 3.47
C LYS A 731 23.28 -23.01 2.52
N PRO A 732 23.61 -24.29 2.24
CA PRO A 732 24.59 -24.65 1.22
C PRO A 732 24.34 -24.04 -0.17
N PHE A 733 23.09 -24.03 -0.64
CA PHE A 733 22.75 -23.48 -1.96
C PHE A 733 23.14 -22.00 -2.09
N TYR A 734 22.81 -21.15 -1.11
CA TYR A 734 23.18 -19.74 -1.13
C TYR A 734 24.68 -19.51 -0.95
N LEU A 735 25.37 -20.33 -0.16
CA LEU A 735 26.83 -20.28 -0.02
C LEU A 735 27.57 -20.64 -1.33
N GLU A 736 27.05 -21.59 -2.12
CA GLU A 736 27.68 -22.01 -3.38
C GLU A 736 27.32 -21.12 -4.58
N HIS A 737 26.06 -20.69 -4.68
CA HIS A 737 25.54 -19.96 -5.85
C HIS A 737 25.44 -18.45 -5.65
N GLY A 738 25.29 -17.96 -4.42
CA GLY A 738 25.19 -16.53 -4.10
C GLY A 738 26.30 -15.66 -4.74
N PRO A 739 27.60 -16.01 -4.61
CA PRO A 739 28.71 -15.25 -5.20
C PRO A 739 28.72 -15.23 -6.74
N LYS A 740 27.94 -16.10 -7.39
CA LYS A 740 27.80 -16.22 -8.85
C LYS A 740 26.50 -15.56 -9.34
N ILE A 741 25.47 -15.50 -8.49
CA ILE A 741 24.20 -14.76 -8.72
C ILE A 741 24.45 -13.25 -8.59
N PHE A 742 25.19 -12.83 -7.57
CA PHE A 742 25.61 -11.45 -7.33
C PHE A 742 27.14 -11.33 -7.40
N PRO A 743 27.74 -11.40 -8.61
CA PRO A 743 29.19 -11.33 -8.76
C PRO A 743 29.73 -9.97 -8.32
N GLN A 744 30.69 -9.99 -7.40
CA GLN A 744 31.35 -8.79 -6.89
C GLN A 744 32.50 -8.42 -7.83
N THR A 745 32.40 -7.27 -8.52
CA THR A 745 33.47 -6.77 -9.40
C THR A 745 34.64 -6.23 -8.59
N GLY A 746 35.53 -7.14 -8.18
CA GLY A 746 36.79 -6.82 -7.52
C GLY A 746 37.81 -6.15 -8.45
N MET A 747 38.83 -5.54 -7.84
CA MET A 747 39.94 -4.88 -8.54
C MET A 747 40.68 -5.85 -9.47
N LEU A 748 41.04 -5.38 -10.66
CA LEU A 748 42.08 -6.03 -11.47
C LEU A 748 43.41 -5.95 -10.72
N PHE A 749 44.12 -7.08 -10.68
CA PHE A 749 45.39 -7.24 -9.96
C PHE A 749 46.46 -6.26 -10.46
N LEU A 750 47.12 -5.58 -9.52
CA LEU A 750 48.48 -5.05 -9.69
C LEU A 750 49.41 -5.89 -8.80
N ASP A 751 49.82 -7.05 -9.31
CA ASP A 751 50.92 -7.86 -8.78
C ASP A 751 52.08 -7.83 -9.78
N GLN A 752 52.89 -6.75 -9.71
CA GLN A 752 54.29 -6.67 -10.15
C GLN A 752 55.03 -5.65 -9.28
#